data_AF-A0AAN6BN05-F1
#
_entry.id   AF-A0AAN6BN05-F1
#
_cell.length_a   1.000
_cell.length_b   1.000
_cell.length_c   1.000
_cell.angle_alpha   90.00
_cell.angle_beta   90.00
_cell.angle_gamma   90.00
#
_symmetry.space_group_name_H-M   'P 1'
#
loop_
_entity.id
_entity.type
_entity.pdbx_description
1 polymer ?
#
loop_
_entity_poly.entity_id
_entity_poly.type
_entity_poly.pdbx_seq_one_letter_code
_entity_poly.pdbx_strand_id
1 'polypeptide(L)'
;MLTSTCSKRKGLDKALHQIEQAIKRPKTDAAGSEAARKLISDLQDLLSRTQGHSARSEVEETSEDSERSRTRSPPQGATAGDNLALDDAENPLQLLARASDLQFSPAECRDAPRLSTSSVPPSSLRPHSSPNEDLPVARSFFVPVKAKLDLGPDMDPIELGLTTLHEAELLFSFFYENLAHTRWGLDPTVHTVSFVRSQSAFLFTSMLAAAARFHPSTAALSRRLTRHCKSLAYKVIAQRYRSVEIVLAFMVNVPWMAPGSSSGDDDTCSYIAMALTVALDLSLNKIVTSSTSFDSTLQSRLAKADCIDAKRALHMDGFEAVDLDSEWGRRLLRRRERTWIALFVLERGVCLARGRSYTVPPTALIENCDRWHISDIADSRDGSMNSMAVLRRNLTAKRHSTAGWTLEKVVRSLLSTSKVLEEGSLASRIKNLIEDFYDQWYAAWALEIGGPSRCLPPYVEILVTHTQLSTYGGVINHPTAPLEVKRFFRAAGLSSALNVMRAAIQGESRLKSMPNNTVIMIAFAACSALSLSVTPADSRSSLAPSVRHLIEETADVLERIGAIPAHREGASVLYGRLLRELVRRAHVGSVSQKHIESAPVESLQSSSTLSDYCPLPSVTQPPIDPSTLWPETLQFSAMSDHQIIDAVNRADSAFGMNIPDVPLDDLMNWDWFDFANAADLGFDQ
;
A
#
# COMPACT_ATOMS: atom_id res chain seq x y z
N MET A 1 57.98 29.35 -4.20
CA MET A 1 57.29 30.64 -4.43
C MET A 1 55.86 30.34 -4.84
N LEU A 2 54.91 30.41 -3.89
CA LEU A 2 53.48 30.22 -4.14
C LEU A 2 52.79 31.56 -3.87
N THR A 3 52.19 32.10 -4.91
CA THR A 3 51.49 33.39 -4.95
C THR A 3 50.12 33.29 -4.28
N SER A 4 49.89 34.16 -3.30
CA SER A 4 48.59 34.37 -2.64
C SER A 4 47.68 35.20 -3.55
N THR A 5 46.55 34.65 -3.99
CA THR A 5 45.45 35.40 -4.60
C THR A 5 44.33 35.61 -3.58
N CYS A 6 44.12 36.87 -3.20
CA CYS A 6 43.04 37.30 -2.30
C CYS A 6 41.76 37.53 -3.11
N SER A 7 40.73 36.69 -2.91
CA SER A 7 39.40 36.89 -3.50
C SER A 7 38.53 37.76 -2.58
N LYS A 8 38.09 38.93 -3.08
CA LYS A 8 37.16 39.83 -2.38
C LYS A 8 35.73 39.24 -2.43
N ARG A 9 35.23 38.74 -1.30
CA ARG A 9 33.82 38.30 -1.15
C ARG A 9 32.85 39.48 -1.23
N LYS A 10 31.76 39.36 -1.99
CA LYS A 10 30.71 40.39 -2.12
C LYS A 10 29.35 39.82 -1.68
N GLY A 11 28.50 40.67 -1.09
CA GLY A 11 27.11 40.33 -0.76
C GLY A 11 26.95 39.36 0.41
N LEU A 12 25.99 38.45 0.30
CA LEU A 12 25.56 37.49 1.33
C LEU A 12 26.73 36.69 1.92
N ASP A 13 27.71 36.31 1.09
CA ASP A 13 28.91 35.58 1.52
C ASP A 13 29.81 36.38 2.47
N LYS A 14 29.79 37.71 2.36
CA LYS A 14 30.50 38.59 3.30
C LYS A 14 29.76 38.64 4.64
N ALA A 15 28.42 38.67 4.61
CA ALA A 15 27.59 38.67 5.81
C ALA A 15 27.68 37.33 6.56
N LEU A 16 27.56 36.21 5.85
CA LEU A 16 27.75 34.86 6.41
C LEU A 16 29.15 34.68 7.01
N HIS A 17 30.19 35.17 6.33
CA HIS A 17 31.54 35.09 6.87
C HIS A 17 31.74 35.99 8.10
N GLN A 18 31.09 37.15 8.17
CA GLN A 18 31.14 38.01 9.35
C GLN A 18 30.40 37.39 10.55
N ILE A 19 29.29 36.70 10.32
CA ILE A 19 28.56 35.94 11.34
C ILE A 19 29.42 34.77 11.85
N GLU A 20 30.05 34.03 10.94
CA GLU A 20 30.92 32.91 11.28
C GLU A 20 32.15 33.35 12.11
N GLN A 21 32.69 34.53 11.82
CA GLN A 21 33.79 35.14 12.59
C GLN A 21 33.33 35.70 13.94
N ALA A 22 32.09 36.21 14.04
CA ALA A 22 31.53 36.69 15.30
C ALA A 22 31.24 35.55 16.29
N ILE A 23 30.85 34.37 15.80
CA ILE A 23 30.62 33.17 16.61
C ILE A 23 31.94 32.57 17.13
N LYS A 24 33.05 32.72 16.38
CA LYS A 24 34.35 32.13 16.72
C LYS A 24 35.18 32.94 17.74
N ARG A 25 34.74 34.14 18.15
CA ARG A 25 35.46 34.91 19.19
C ARG A 25 34.92 34.60 20.59
N PRO A 26 35.76 34.11 21.52
CA PRO A 26 35.34 33.81 22.89
C PRO A 26 34.97 35.10 23.63
N LYS A 27 33.86 35.05 24.37
CA LYS A 27 33.31 36.15 25.15
C LYS A 27 34.28 36.60 26.24
N THR A 28 34.89 37.76 26.05
CA THR A 28 35.30 38.66 27.13
C THR A 28 35.32 40.09 26.60
N ASP A 29 34.72 40.98 27.39
CA ASP A 29 34.74 42.45 27.35
C ASP A 29 33.60 43.19 26.61
N ALA A 30 33.05 44.17 27.35
CA ALA A 30 31.80 44.90 27.15
C ALA A 30 31.72 45.76 25.87
N ALA A 31 32.77 45.79 25.05
CA ALA A 31 32.77 46.44 23.73
C ALA A 31 32.09 45.60 22.63
N GLY A 32 31.81 44.31 22.87
CA GLY A 32 31.12 43.42 21.91
C GLY A 32 29.61 43.69 21.76
N SER A 33 28.99 44.42 22.69
CA SER A 33 27.54 44.67 22.68
C SER A 33 27.11 45.70 21.62
N GLU A 34 27.95 46.71 21.33
CA GLU A 34 27.68 47.76 20.35
C GLU A 34 27.69 47.21 18.91
N ALA A 35 28.68 46.35 18.61
CA ALA A 35 28.84 45.74 17.29
C ALA A 35 27.70 44.76 16.97
N ALA A 36 27.22 44.01 17.97
CA ALA A 36 26.08 43.13 17.83
C ALA A 36 24.77 43.90 17.62
N ARG A 37 24.56 45.02 18.34
CA ARG A 37 23.39 45.89 18.13
C ARG A 37 23.37 46.54 16.76
N LYS A 38 24.53 46.97 16.25
CA LYS A 38 24.65 47.53 14.90
C LYS A 38 24.35 46.48 13.82
N LEU A 39 24.81 45.23 14.01
CA LEU A 39 24.51 44.11 13.11
C LEU A 39 23.02 43.75 13.09
N ILE A 40 22.34 43.81 14.24
CA ILE A 40 20.89 43.58 14.34
C ILE A 40 20.12 44.72 13.66
N SER A 41 20.56 45.97 13.83
CA SER A 41 19.98 47.13 13.14
C SER A 41 20.13 47.03 11.63
N ASP A 42 21.30 46.62 11.14
CA ASP A 42 21.56 46.46 9.70
C ASP A 42 20.73 45.31 9.11
N LEU A 43 20.49 44.23 9.87
CA LEU A 43 19.59 43.13 9.48
C LEU A 43 18.11 43.55 9.46
N GLN A 44 17.69 44.39 10.40
CA GLN A 44 16.34 44.95 10.45
C GLN A 44 16.10 45.93 9.28
N ASP A 45 17.08 46.76 8.93
CA ASP A 45 17.00 47.63 7.74
C ASP A 45 16.88 46.80 6.46
N LEU A 46 17.67 45.73 6.32
CA LEU A 46 17.62 44.84 5.16
C LEU A 46 16.26 44.13 5.05
N LEU A 47 15.69 43.65 6.16
CA LEU A 47 14.35 43.05 6.22
C LEU A 47 13.24 44.06 5.87
N SER A 48 13.36 45.30 6.33
CA SER A 48 12.39 46.36 6.03
C SER A 48 12.38 46.72 4.54
N ARG A 49 13.55 46.67 3.87
CA ARG A 49 13.67 46.93 2.42
C ARG A 49 13.11 45.79 1.56
N THR A 50 13.09 44.56 2.08
CA THR A 50 12.41 43.43 1.44
C THR A 50 10.90 43.47 1.65
N GLN A 51 10.43 43.88 2.83
CA GLN A 51 8.99 44.05 3.10
C GLN A 51 8.37 45.22 2.32
N GLY A 52 9.13 46.29 2.06
CA GLY A 52 8.70 47.43 1.23
C GLY A 52 8.37 47.09 -0.23
N HIS A 53 8.82 45.94 -0.75
CA HIS A 53 8.47 45.47 -2.10
C HIS A 53 7.24 44.55 -2.14
N SER A 54 6.75 44.12 -0.97
CA SER A 54 5.57 43.24 -0.85
C SER A 54 4.30 43.99 -0.41
N ALA A 55 4.39 45.25 0.00
CA ALA A 55 3.28 46.05 0.53
C ALA A 55 2.85 47.22 -0.39
N ARG A 56 2.80 46.98 -1.71
CA ARG A 56 2.24 47.96 -2.67
C ARG A 56 1.28 47.29 -3.65
N SER A 57 0.22 46.67 -3.15
CA SER A 57 -1.07 46.56 -3.85
C SER A 57 -2.16 46.09 -2.89
N GLU A 58 -2.46 46.90 -1.89
CA GLU A 58 -3.60 46.85 -0.95
C GLU A 58 -3.27 47.98 0.04
N VAL A 59 -4.01 49.05 0.29
CA VAL A 59 -5.45 49.36 0.45
C VAL A 59 -5.52 50.91 0.28
N GLU A 60 -6.56 51.56 -0.26
CA GLU A 60 -7.76 52.06 0.46
C GLU A 60 -8.57 52.97 -0.47
N GLU A 61 -9.89 52.84 -0.43
CA GLU A 61 -10.71 53.94 0.09
C GLU A 61 -12.11 53.41 0.49
N THR A 62 -12.48 53.71 1.72
CA THR A 62 -13.81 53.52 2.30
C THR A 62 -14.57 54.83 2.22
N SER A 63 -15.85 54.78 1.78
CA SER A 63 -16.87 55.72 2.23
C SER A 63 -18.26 55.11 2.04
N GLU A 64 -19.12 55.36 3.03
CA GLU A 64 -20.44 54.75 3.23
C GLU A 64 -21.56 55.41 2.40
N ASP A 65 -22.60 54.59 2.18
CA ASP A 65 -24.04 54.92 2.09
C ASP A 65 -24.68 55.38 0.75
N SER A 66 -25.45 54.48 0.12
CA SER A 66 -26.88 54.65 -0.20
C SER A 66 -27.41 53.59 -1.19
N GLU A 67 -28.61 53.10 -0.90
CA GLU A 67 -29.43 52.22 -1.74
C GLU A 67 -29.59 52.72 -3.19
N ARG A 68 -29.39 51.83 -4.18
CA ARG A 68 -30.29 51.65 -5.34
C ARG A 68 -29.85 50.52 -6.26
N SER A 69 -30.78 49.57 -6.42
CA SER A 69 -30.92 48.63 -7.52
C SER A 69 -30.52 49.21 -8.89
N ARG A 70 -29.69 48.49 -9.66
CA ARG A 70 -29.78 48.37 -11.14
C ARG A 70 -28.86 47.28 -11.69
N THR A 71 -29.51 46.34 -12.35
CA THR A 71 -29.03 45.31 -13.30
C THR A 71 -27.96 45.82 -14.27
N ARG A 72 -26.83 45.10 -14.40
CA ARG A 72 -25.98 45.16 -15.60
C ARG A 72 -25.13 43.89 -15.75
N SER A 73 -25.41 43.14 -16.80
CA SER A 73 -24.69 41.95 -17.29
C SER A 73 -23.23 42.26 -17.71
N PRO A 74 -22.27 41.32 -17.59
CA PRO A 74 -20.93 41.52 -18.13
C PRO A 74 -20.86 41.15 -19.63
N PRO A 75 -20.02 41.83 -20.43
CA PRO A 75 -19.92 41.64 -21.87
C PRO A 75 -18.99 40.46 -22.23
N GLN A 76 -19.29 39.84 -23.36
CA GLN A 76 -18.40 38.93 -24.08
C GLN A 76 -17.15 39.67 -24.60
N GLY A 77 -16.01 38.97 -24.58
CA GLY A 77 -14.89 39.18 -25.50
C GLY A 77 -13.78 40.09 -25.00
N ALA A 78 -12.78 39.52 -24.32
CA ALA A 78 -11.42 40.04 -24.32
C ALA A 78 -10.43 38.88 -24.22
N THR A 79 -9.50 38.88 -25.16
CA THR A 79 -8.48 37.88 -25.50
C THR A 79 -7.53 37.52 -24.35
N ALA A 80 -7.24 36.23 -24.25
CA ALA A 80 -6.09 35.69 -23.53
C ALA A 80 -4.79 36.33 -24.07
N GLY A 81 -4.06 37.03 -23.21
CA GLY A 81 -2.78 37.64 -23.55
C GLY A 81 -1.99 37.94 -22.29
N ASP A 82 -0.81 37.36 -22.20
CA ASP A 82 0.35 37.79 -21.40
C ASP A 82 0.14 38.10 -19.93
N ASN A 83 -0.02 37.04 -19.13
CA ASN A 83 0.58 37.04 -17.80
C ASN A 83 1.62 35.92 -17.73
N LEU A 84 2.89 36.33 -17.55
CA LEU A 84 4.07 35.52 -17.20
C LEU A 84 3.86 34.78 -15.86
N ALA A 85 2.89 33.88 -15.81
CA ALA A 85 2.54 33.19 -14.58
C ALA A 85 3.49 32.00 -14.41
N LEU A 86 4.42 32.12 -13.46
CA LEU A 86 5.20 31.02 -12.88
C LEU A 86 4.31 29.95 -12.16
N ASP A 87 2.99 30.06 -12.31
CA ASP A 87 1.93 29.50 -11.46
C ASP A 87 1.66 27.99 -11.72
N ASP A 88 2.16 27.45 -12.84
CA ASP A 88 1.85 26.09 -13.32
C ASP A 88 3.05 25.13 -13.34
N ALA A 89 4.22 25.61 -12.93
CA ALA A 89 5.43 24.81 -12.98
C ALA A 89 5.72 24.20 -11.60
N GLU A 90 5.60 22.88 -11.54
CA GLU A 90 5.48 22.14 -10.27
C GLU A 90 6.85 21.78 -9.67
N ASN A 91 7.90 21.88 -10.47
CA ASN A 91 9.28 21.70 -10.02
C ASN A 91 10.25 22.56 -10.86
N PRO A 92 11.47 22.81 -10.35
CA PRO A 92 12.46 23.64 -11.04
C PRO A 92 12.82 23.15 -12.45
N LEU A 93 12.81 21.85 -12.70
CA LEU A 93 13.13 21.30 -14.02
C LEU A 93 12.00 21.54 -15.04
N GLN A 94 10.74 21.50 -14.60
CA GLN A 94 9.58 21.85 -15.43
C GLN A 94 9.57 23.35 -15.76
N LEU A 95 9.97 24.21 -14.82
CA LEU A 95 10.16 25.65 -15.08
C LEU A 95 11.19 25.85 -16.20
N LEU A 96 12.32 25.15 -16.13
CA LEU A 96 13.37 25.21 -17.15
C LEU A 96 12.89 24.64 -18.49
N ALA A 97 12.14 23.54 -18.48
CA ALA A 97 11.52 22.97 -19.68
C ALA A 97 10.61 23.98 -20.39
N ARG A 98 9.73 24.65 -19.65
CA ARG A 98 8.86 25.68 -20.20
C ARG A 98 9.61 26.92 -20.66
N ALA A 99 10.62 27.36 -19.92
CA ALA A 99 11.45 28.48 -20.33
C ALA A 99 12.15 28.18 -21.67
N SER A 100 12.58 26.92 -21.88
CA SER A 100 13.10 26.45 -23.16
C SER A 100 12.04 26.51 -24.26
N ASP A 101 10.84 25.98 -24.03
CA ASP A 101 9.76 26.01 -25.03
C ASP A 101 9.36 27.45 -25.42
N LEU A 102 9.27 28.37 -24.45
CA LEU A 102 8.85 29.76 -24.67
C LEU A 102 9.94 30.62 -25.34
N GLN A 103 11.21 30.46 -24.96
CA GLN A 103 12.31 31.25 -25.53
C GLN A 103 12.65 30.85 -26.97
N PHE A 104 12.23 29.66 -27.41
CA PHE A 104 12.64 29.10 -28.70
C PHE A 104 11.47 28.65 -29.59
N SER A 105 10.21 28.91 -29.20
CA SER A 105 9.05 28.83 -30.10
C SER A 105 9.22 29.85 -31.24
N PRO A 106 9.02 29.47 -32.52
CA PRO A 106 9.13 30.41 -33.63
C PRO A 106 7.96 31.39 -33.58
N ALA A 107 8.14 32.51 -32.90
CA ALA A 107 7.26 33.66 -33.03
C ALA A 107 7.31 34.13 -34.49
N GLU A 108 6.19 33.91 -35.18
CA GLU A 108 5.68 34.65 -36.34
C GLU A 108 6.70 35.49 -37.11
N CYS A 109 7.24 34.89 -38.18
CA CYS A 109 7.78 35.63 -39.29
C CYS A 109 6.62 36.39 -39.98
N ARG A 110 6.39 37.63 -39.58
CA ARG A 110 5.62 38.60 -40.36
C ARG A 110 6.48 39.81 -40.70
N ASP A 111 6.52 40.05 -42.01
CA ASP A 111 6.86 41.28 -42.73
C ASP A 111 8.34 41.64 -42.96
N ALA A 112 8.88 41.22 -44.12
CA ALA A 112 9.62 42.07 -45.07
C ALA A 112 10.15 41.28 -46.31
N PRO A 113 10.37 41.92 -47.47
CA PRO A 113 10.07 41.33 -48.78
C PRO A 113 11.22 40.62 -49.50
N ARG A 114 10.80 39.74 -50.42
CA ARG A 114 11.58 39.03 -51.44
C ARG A 114 12.46 39.97 -52.28
N LEU A 115 13.71 39.59 -52.48
CA LEU A 115 14.55 39.96 -53.63
C LEU A 115 15.56 38.84 -53.93
N SER A 116 15.91 38.76 -55.21
CA SER A 116 16.24 37.54 -55.95
C SER A 116 17.73 37.18 -56.03
N THR A 117 17.98 35.88 -56.21
CA THR A 117 19.07 35.19 -56.97
C THR A 117 20.39 35.92 -57.30
N SER A 118 21.52 35.35 -56.85
CA SER A 118 22.71 35.11 -57.70
C SER A 118 23.69 34.11 -57.07
N SER A 119 24.34 33.33 -57.93
CA SER A 119 25.19 32.15 -57.69
C SER A 119 26.69 32.45 -57.88
N VAL A 120 27.58 32.04 -56.95
CA VAL A 120 29.05 31.89 -57.12
C VAL A 120 29.59 30.80 -56.13
N PRO A 121 30.62 29.98 -56.46
CA PRO A 121 30.91 28.67 -55.83
C PRO A 121 31.96 28.72 -54.67
N PRO A 122 32.31 27.59 -54.01
CA PRO A 122 32.87 27.60 -52.66
C PRO A 122 34.40 27.66 -52.66
N SER A 123 34.94 28.54 -51.81
CA SER A 123 36.34 28.50 -51.39
C SER A 123 36.43 28.25 -49.89
N SER A 124 37.22 27.22 -49.58
CA SER A 124 37.58 26.69 -48.28
C SER A 124 38.24 27.73 -47.37
N LEU A 125 37.93 27.69 -46.06
CA LEU A 125 38.85 27.96 -44.94
C LEU A 125 38.15 27.73 -43.57
N ARG A 126 38.60 26.66 -42.89
CA ARG A 126 38.61 26.38 -41.43
C ARG A 126 37.29 26.12 -40.68
N PRO A 127 37.22 25.05 -39.84
CA PRO A 127 36.14 24.86 -38.89
C PRO A 127 36.35 25.83 -37.72
N HIS A 128 35.64 26.94 -37.73
CA HIS A 128 35.29 27.60 -36.49
C HIS A 128 34.24 26.73 -35.81
N SER A 129 34.58 26.20 -34.64
CA SER A 129 33.64 25.61 -33.69
C SER A 129 32.49 26.58 -33.46
N SER A 130 31.36 26.34 -34.10
CA SER A 130 30.14 27.08 -33.85
C SER A 130 29.69 26.82 -32.41
N PRO A 131 29.32 27.84 -31.61
CA PRO A 131 28.76 27.65 -30.27
C PRO A 131 27.31 27.09 -30.29
N ASN A 132 26.93 26.40 -31.37
CA ASN A 132 25.54 26.08 -31.70
C ASN A 132 25.23 24.57 -31.74
N GLU A 133 26.20 23.69 -31.46
CA GLU A 133 25.91 22.24 -31.31
C GLU A 133 25.40 21.87 -29.91
N ASP A 134 25.68 22.69 -28.88
CA ASP A 134 25.19 22.46 -27.51
C ASP A 134 23.72 22.89 -27.33
N LEU A 135 23.22 23.81 -28.15
CA LEU A 135 21.86 24.36 -28.05
C LEU A 135 20.75 23.36 -28.43
N PRO A 136 20.90 22.52 -29.49
CA PRO A 136 19.98 21.41 -29.78
C PRO A 136 19.92 20.37 -28.64
N VAL A 137 21.06 20.06 -28.02
CA VAL A 137 21.14 19.10 -26.92
C VAL A 137 20.42 19.65 -25.69
N ALA A 138 20.66 20.92 -25.32
CA ALA A 138 19.94 21.59 -24.24
C ALA A 138 18.42 21.62 -24.49
N ARG A 139 17.98 21.92 -25.72
CA ARG A 139 16.55 21.92 -26.10
C ARG A 139 15.90 20.55 -25.95
N SER A 140 16.57 19.49 -26.37
CA SER A 140 16.05 18.12 -26.22
C SER A 140 15.98 17.62 -24.78
N PHE A 141 16.79 18.20 -23.88
CA PHE A 141 16.78 17.86 -22.45
C PHE A 141 15.62 18.52 -21.70
N PHE A 142 15.32 19.77 -22.03
CA PHE A 142 14.32 20.61 -21.36
C PHE A 142 12.94 20.47 -22.01
N VAL A 143 12.42 19.25 -22.09
CA VAL A 143 11.08 18.94 -22.62
C VAL A 143 10.18 18.42 -21.49
N PRO A 144 8.88 18.79 -21.46
CA PRO A 144 7.93 18.20 -20.51
C PRO A 144 7.95 16.67 -20.57
N VAL A 145 7.81 16.02 -19.41
CA VAL A 145 7.71 14.56 -19.35
C VAL A 145 6.51 14.10 -20.17
N LYS A 146 6.75 13.14 -21.06
CA LYS A 146 5.74 12.43 -21.85
C LYS A 146 5.91 10.92 -21.70
N ALA A 147 4.81 10.21 -21.95
CA ALA A 147 4.81 8.76 -22.10
C ALA A 147 5.81 8.34 -23.19
N LYS A 148 6.56 7.28 -22.90
CA LYS A 148 7.46 6.60 -23.81
C LYS A 148 7.01 5.15 -23.87
N LEU A 149 6.25 4.79 -24.90
CA LEU A 149 5.59 3.50 -25.01
C LEU A 149 6.59 2.38 -25.33
N ASP A 150 6.36 1.19 -24.80
CA ASP A 150 7.15 -0.03 -25.01
C ASP A 150 6.63 -0.84 -26.22
N LEU A 151 6.66 -0.21 -27.40
CA LEU A 151 6.15 -0.79 -28.64
C LEU A 151 7.30 -1.16 -29.60
N GLY A 152 7.11 -2.23 -30.36
CA GLY A 152 8.05 -2.68 -31.38
C GLY A 152 7.78 -4.12 -31.81
N PRO A 153 8.20 -4.53 -33.02
CA PRO A 153 8.04 -5.90 -33.48
C PRO A 153 8.83 -6.91 -32.63
N ASP A 154 9.88 -6.47 -31.93
CA ASP A 154 10.66 -7.29 -30.99
C ASP A 154 10.07 -7.32 -29.56
N MET A 155 8.93 -6.67 -29.35
CA MET A 155 8.24 -6.52 -28.06
C MET A 155 6.85 -7.17 -28.07
N ASP A 156 6.12 -7.07 -29.19
CA ASP A 156 4.76 -7.58 -29.30
C ASP A 156 4.72 -9.12 -29.33
N PRO A 157 4.03 -9.79 -28.39
CA PRO A 157 3.95 -11.25 -28.36
C PRO A 157 3.23 -11.87 -29.57
N ILE A 158 2.38 -11.13 -30.29
CA ILE A 158 1.73 -11.62 -31.52
C ILE A 158 2.72 -11.58 -32.68
N GLU A 159 3.44 -10.47 -32.87
CA GLU A 159 4.45 -10.34 -33.94
C GLU A 159 5.60 -11.34 -33.75
N LEU A 160 5.96 -11.63 -32.49
CA LEU A 160 6.95 -12.64 -32.12
C LEU A 160 6.44 -14.09 -32.27
N GLY A 161 5.17 -14.29 -32.68
CA GLY A 161 4.56 -15.62 -32.79
C GLY A 161 4.44 -16.37 -31.45
N LEU A 162 4.42 -15.65 -30.32
CA LEU A 162 4.21 -16.24 -29.00
C LEU A 162 2.76 -16.65 -28.79
N THR A 163 1.83 -15.92 -29.39
CA THR A 163 0.39 -16.17 -29.35
C THR A 163 -0.29 -15.60 -30.61
N THR A 164 -1.52 -16.00 -30.89
CA THR A 164 -2.36 -15.42 -31.94
C THR A 164 -3.30 -14.34 -31.39
N LEU A 165 -3.86 -13.51 -32.28
CA LEU A 165 -4.88 -12.53 -31.87
C LEU A 165 -6.10 -13.20 -31.22
N HIS A 166 -6.55 -14.34 -31.78
CA HIS A 166 -7.69 -15.08 -31.25
C HIS A 166 -7.43 -15.64 -29.84
N GLU A 167 -6.26 -16.24 -29.61
CA GLU A 167 -5.85 -16.66 -28.27
C GLU A 167 -5.79 -15.48 -27.30
N ALA A 168 -5.31 -14.33 -27.75
CA ALA A 168 -5.24 -13.13 -26.93
C ALA A 168 -6.64 -12.64 -26.50
N GLU A 169 -7.62 -12.64 -27.40
CA GLU A 169 -9.01 -12.28 -27.10
C GLU A 169 -9.65 -13.23 -26.08
N LEU A 170 -9.43 -14.55 -26.24
CA LEU A 170 -9.92 -15.55 -25.29
C LEU A 170 -9.28 -15.37 -23.90
N LEU A 171 -7.98 -15.12 -23.84
CA LEU A 171 -7.26 -14.91 -22.59
C LEU A 171 -7.65 -13.59 -21.91
N PHE A 172 -7.91 -12.52 -22.66
CA PHE A 172 -8.43 -11.27 -22.10
C PHE A 172 -9.83 -11.46 -21.49
N SER A 173 -10.71 -12.17 -22.19
CA SER A 173 -12.06 -12.49 -21.69
C SER A 173 -11.96 -13.30 -20.39
N PHE A 174 -11.13 -14.35 -20.40
CA PHE A 174 -10.86 -15.15 -19.21
C PHE A 174 -10.30 -14.32 -18.05
N PHE A 175 -9.39 -13.37 -18.33
CA PHE A 175 -8.82 -12.49 -17.31
C PHE A 175 -9.90 -11.65 -16.62
N TYR A 176 -10.78 -10.99 -17.38
CA TYR A 176 -11.83 -10.15 -16.81
C TYR A 176 -12.85 -10.94 -16.01
N GLU A 177 -13.24 -12.11 -16.51
CA GLU A 177 -14.21 -12.99 -15.85
C GLU A 177 -13.67 -13.59 -14.55
N ASN A 178 -12.41 -14.05 -14.55
CA ASN A 178 -11.91 -14.94 -13.50
C ASN A 178 -10.88 -14.28 -12.57
N LEU A 179 -10.15 -13.27 -13.04
CA LEU A 179 -8.98 -12.75 -12.35
C LEU A 179 -9.13 -11.30 -11.90
N ALA A 180 -9.93 -10.52 -12.63
CA ALA A 180 -9.90 -9.08 -12.51
C ALA A 180 -10.63 -8.53 -11.26
N HIS A 181 -11.36 -9.38 -10.53
CA HIS A 181 -12.01 -9.04 -9.25
C HIS A 181 -11.01 -8.68 -8.12
N THR A 182 -9.77 -9.17 -8.20
CA THR A 182 -8.66 -8.78 -7.29
C THR A 182 -7.57 -7.96 -7.99
N ARG A 183 -7.77 -7.60 -9.26
CA ARG A 183 -6.80 -6.84 -10.06
C ARG A 183 -7.39 -5.49 -10.43
N TRP A 184 -7.39 -4.61 -9.44
CA TRP A 184 -7.84 -3.24 -9.59
C TRP A 184 -6.90 -2.42 -10.47
N GLY A 185 -7.41 -1.32 -11.03
CA GLY A 185 -6.67 -0.46 -11.96
C GLY A 185 -7.15 -0.58 -13.41
N LEU A 186 -7.58 -1.78 -13.81
CA LEU A 186 -8.02 -2.10 -15.18
C LEU A 186 -9.52 -1.86 -15.36
N ASP A 187 -9.84 -1.08 -16.39
CA ASP A 187 -11.19 -0.80 -16.89
C ASP A 187 -11.42 -1.55 -18.21
N PRO A 188 -12.40 -2.47 -18.30
CA PRO A 188 -12.61 -3.31 -19.47
C PRO A 188 -13.11 -2.53 -20.68
N THR A 189 -13.70 -1.34 -20.47
CA THR A 189 -14.12 -0.44 -21.56
C THR A 189 -12.94 0.26 -22.21
N VAL A 190 -11.87 0.51 -21.43
CA VAL A 190 -10.64 1.18 -21.91
C VAL A 190 -9.61 0.14 -22.33
N HIS A 191 -9.27 -0.78 -21.43
CA HIS A 191 -8.20 -1.76 -21.57
C HIS A 191 -8.69 -3.00 -22.33
N THR A 192 -9.14 -2.75 -23.56
CA THR A 192 -9.46 -3.76 -24.56
C THR A 192 -8.17 -4.36 -25.15
N VAL A 193 -8.27 -5.50 -25.84
CA VAL A 193 -7.14 -6.13 -26.56
C VAL A 193 -6.47 -5.12 -27.50
N SER A 194 -7.26 -4.42 -28.30
CA SER A 194 -6.76 -3.43 -29.27
C SER A 194 -6.06 -2.27 -28.59
N PHE A 195 -6.70 -1.67 -27.58
CA PHE A 195 -6.13 -0.54 -26.86
C PHE A 195 -4.84 -0.92 -26.16
N VAL A 196 -4.85 -1.99 -25.33
CA VAL A 196 -3.67 -2.38 -24.55
C VAL A 196 -2.50 -2.74 -25.47
N ARG A 197 -2.73 -3.50 -26.55
CA ARG A 197 -1.69 -3.82 -27.54
C ARG A 197 -1.09 -2.57 -28.20
N SER A 198 -1.91 -1.53 -28.43
CA SER A 198 -1.45 -0.25 -28.99
C SER A 198 -0.69 0.64 -27.99
N GLN A 199 -0.81 0.39 -26.69
CA GLN A 199 -0.26 1.25 -25.64
C GLN A 199 0.94 0.63 -24.91
N SER A 200 0.94 -0.69 -24.70
CA SER A 200 2.02 -1.37 -23.99
C SER A 200 2.09 -2.86 -24.30
N ALA A 201 3.20 -3.31 -24.88
CA ALA A 201 3.47 -4.74 -25.06
C ALA A 201 3.64 -5.46 -23.72
N PHE A 202 4.17 -4.77 -22.70
CA PHE A 202 4.34 -5.29 -21.36
C PHE A 202 3.01 -5.53 -20.65
N LEU A 203 2.08 -4.58 -20.65
CA LEU A 203 0.75 -4.81 -20.07
C LEU A 203 0.01 -5.91 -20.83
N PHE A 204 0.05 -5.85 -22.17
CA PHE A 204 -0.58 -6.86 -23.02
C PHE A 204 -0.09 -8.27 -22.66
N THR A 205 1.23 -8.47 -22.66
CA THR A 205 1.84 -9.76 -22.30
C THR A 205 1.53 -10.15 -20.85
N SER A 206 1.50 -9.20 -19.92
CA SER A 206 1.23 -9.46 -18.50
C SER A 206 -0.18 -10.00 -18.28
N MET A 207 -1.19 -9.42 -18.93
CA MET A 207 -2.57 -9.90 -18.86
C MET A 207 -2.71 -11.29 -19.45
N LEU A 208 -2.10 -11.54 -20.62
CA LEU A 208 -2.09 -12.85 -21.26
C LEU A 208 -1.37 -13.91 -20.42
N ALA A 209 -0.20 -13.58 -19.86
CA ALA A 209 0.56 -14.47 -19.00
C ALA A 209 -0.20 -14.83 -17.72
N ALA A 210 -0.88 -13.84 -17.12
CA ALA A 210 -1.75 -14.07 -15.97
C ALA A 210 -2.91 -15.01 -16.33
N ALA A 211 -3.66 -14.74 -17.40
CA ALA A 211 -4.75 -15.61 -17.84
C ALA A 211 -4.27 -17.04 -18.15
N ALA A 212 -3.19 -17.18 -18.93
CA ALA A 212 -2.64 -18.47 -19.32
C ALA A 212 -2.12 -19.29 -18.12
N ARG A 213 -1.74 -18.63 -17.02
CA ARG A 213 -1.36 -19.29 -15.77
C ARG A 213 -2.55 -19.97 -15.09
N PHE A 214 -3.75 -19.43 -15.23
CA PHE A 214 -4.96 -19.94 -14.59
C PHE A 214 -5.86 -20.78 -15.49
N HIS A 215 -5.63 -20.73 -16.81
CA HIS A 215 -6.38 -21.54 -17.76
C HIS A 215 -5.76 -22.95 -17.89
N PRO A 216 -6.53 -24.06 -17.72
CA PRO A 216 -5.96 -25.42 -17.66
C PRO A 216 -5.19 -25.86 -18.91
N SER A 217 -5.65 -25.48 -20.10
CA SER A 217 -5.10 -25.98 -21.38
C SER A 217 -3.93 -25.15 -21.94
N THR A 218 -3.40 -24.18 -21.19
CA THR A 218 -2.43 -23.19 -21.70
C THR A 218 -1.04 -23.28 -21.06
N ALA A 219 -0.64 -24.45 -20.55
CA ALA A 219 0.64 -24.64 -19.86
C ALA A 219 1.87 -24.19 -20.69
N ALA A 220 1.94 -24.57 -21.96
CA ALA A 220 3.04 -24.16 -22.85
C ALA A 220 3.04 -22.65 -23.12
N LEU A 221 1.86 -22.08 -23.34
CA LEU A 221 1.66 -20.65 -23.59
C LEU A 221 2.04 -19.82 -22.37
N SER A 222 1.58 -20.22 -21.18
CA SER A 222 1.94 -19.62 -19.88
C SER A 222 3.45 -19.51 -19.68
N ARG A 223 4.20 -20.59 -19.94
CA ARG A 223 5.66 -20.60 -19.81
C ARG A 223 6.35 -19.64 -20.79
N ARG A 224 5.87 -19.54 -22.03
CA ARG A 224 6.44 -18.65 -23.05
C ARG A 224 6.14 -17.19 -22.72
N LEU A 225 4.88 -16.87 -22.43
CA LEU A 225 4.45 -15.52 -22.08
C LEU A 225 5.06 -15.02 -20.77
N THR A 226 5.19 -15.87 -19.74
CA THR A 226 5.85 -15.48 -18.48
C THR A 226 7.32 -15.13 -18.70
N ARG A 227 8.05 -15.90 -19.53
CA ARG A 227 9.45 -15.57 -19.89
C ARG A 227 9.56 -14.27 -20.65
N HIS A 228 8.66 -14.06 -21.62
CA HIS A 228 8.61 -12.81 -22.37
C HIS A 228 8.29 -11.61 -21.47
N CYS A 229 7.32 -11.75 -20.57
CA CYS A 229 6.94 -10.74 -19.58
C CYS A 229 8.14 -10.30 -18.72
N LYS A 230 8.96 -11.25 -18.25
CA LYS A 230 10.20 -10.93 -17.53
C LYS A 230 11.19 -10.16 -18.40
N SER A 231 11.38 -10.58 -19.66
CA SER A 231 12.25 -9.86 -20.61
C SER A 231 11.77 -8.43 -20.86
N LEU A 232 10.46 -8.23 -21.04
CA LEU A 232 9.85 -6.91 -21.21
C LEU A 232 10.06 -6.03 -19.98
N ALA A 233 9.90 -6.56 -18.76
CA ALA A 233 10.17 -5.81 -17.53
C ALA A 233 11.61 -5.27 -17.50
N TYR A 234 12.61 -6.11 -17.85
CA TYR A 234 14.01 -5.65 -17.95
C TYR A 234 14.20 -4.58 -19.03
N LYS A 235 13.61 -4.75 -20.21
CA LYS A 235 13.69 -3.75 -21.30
C LYS A 235 13.04 -2.43 -20.89
N VAL A 236 11.87 -2.46 -20.23
CA VAL A 236 11.18 -1.29 -19.68
C VAL A 236 12.08 -0.52 -18.71
N ILE A 237 12.73 -1.22 -17.78
CA ILE A 237 13.63 -0.59 -16.81
C ILE A 237 14.88 -0.03 -17.51
N ALA A 238 15.53 -0.82 -18.36
CA ALA A 238 16.78 -0.44 -19.01
C ALA A 238 16.61 0.73 -19.99
N GLN A 239 15.51 0.76 -20.73
CA GLN A 239 15.23 1.76 -21.76
C GLN A 239 14.35 2.90 -21.26
N ARG A 240 13.94 2.87 -19.98
CA ARG A 240 13.11 3.90 -19.32
C ARG A 240 11.79 4.15 -20.05
N TYR A 241 11.13 3.07 -20.46
CA TYR A 241 9.75 3.17 -20.95
C TYR A 241 8.80 3.54 -19.82
N ARG A 242 7.78 4.34 -20.13
CA ARG A 242 6.83 4.89 -19.16
C ARG A 242 5.48 5.16 -19.82
N SER A 243 4.42 4.60 -19.26
CA SER A 243 3.03 4.86 -19.60
C SER A 243 2.17 4.45 -18.41
N VAL A 244 0.89 4.83 -18.40
CA VAL A 244 -0.06 4.36 -17.38
C VAL A 244 -0.17 2.83 -17.43
N GLU A 245 -0.14 2.26 -18.62
CA GLU A 245 -0.21 0.83 -18.86
C GLU A 245 1.02 0.09 -18.32
N ILE A 246 2.21 0.68 -18.40
CA ILE A 246 3.41 0.09 -17.78
C ILE A 246 3.28 0.02 -16.25
N VAL A 247 2.67 1.02 -15.61
CA VAL A 247 2.38 0.98 -14.16
C VAL A 247 1.46 -0.21 -13.85
N LEU A 248 0.37 -0.34 -14.62
CA LEU A 248 -0.57 -1.46 -14.50
C LEU A 248 0.11 -2.80 -14.78
N ALA A 249 1.04 -2.88 -15.72
CA ALA A 249 1.77 -4.11 -16.05
C ALA A 249 2.62 -4.61 -14.88
N PHE A 250 3.34 -3.71 -14.21
CA PHE A 250 4.05 -4.04 -12.97
C PHE A 250 3.08 -4.54 -11.90
N MET A 251 1.94 -3.86 -11.72
CA MET A 251 0.93 -4.23 -10.71
C MET A 251 0.25 -5.58 -10.99
N VAL A 252 -0.06 -5.90 -12.25
CA VAL A 252 -0.73 -7.16 -12.64
C VAL A 252 0.13 -8.39 -12.34
N ASN A 253 1.46 -8.26 -12.39
CA ASN A 253 2.38 -9.39 -12.17
C ASN A 253 2.59 -9.73 -10.69
N VAL A 254 2.67 -8.72 -9.82
CA VAL A 254 2.93 -8.84 -8.37
C VAL A 254 2.19 -10.00 -7.67
N PRO A 255 0.88 -10.21 -7.89
CA PRO A 255 0.10 -11.09 -7.03
C PRO A 255 0.40 -12.57 -7.17
N TRP A 256 1.01 -13.00 -8.27
CA TRP A 256 1.28 -14.41 -8.57
C TRP A 256 2.73 -14.63 -8.99
N MET A 257 3.65 -13.81 -8.47
CA MET A 257 5.07 -14.06 -8.64
C MET A 257 5.46 -15.40 -7.99
N ALA A 258 6.39 -16.11 -8.62
CA ALA A 258 6.90 -17.34 -8.03
C ALA A 258 7.63 -17.00 -6.72
N PRO A 259 7.42 -17.77 -5.64
CA PRO A 259 8.28 -17.64 -4.47
C PRO A 259 9.71 -17.96 -4.91
N GLY A 260 10.66 -17.07 -4.61
CA GLY A 260 12.08 -17.33 -4.86
C GLY A 260 12.63 -18.40 -3.90
N SER A 261 13.96 -18.57 -3.86
CA SER A 261 14.60 -19.55 -2.96
C SER A 261 14.44 -19.17 -1.50
N SER A 262 14.42 -17.86 -1.21
CA SER A 262 14.21 -17.26 0.11
C SER A 262 12.96 -16.35 0.12
N SER A 263 12.51 -15.95 1.32
CA SER A 263 11.34 -15.08 1.52
C SER A 263 11.48 -13.68 0.90
N GLY A 264 12.70 -13.25 0.56
CA GLY A 264 13.00 -11.95 -0.03
C GLY A 264 13.41 -11.99 -1.50
N ASP A 265 13.53 -13.18 -2.10
CA ASP A 265 14.12 -13.36 -3.44
C ASP A 265 13.12 -13.06 -4.58
N ASP A 266 11.86 -12.76 -4.26
CA ASP A 266 10.86 -12.43 -5.27
C ASP A 266 10.94 -10.94 -5.71
N ASP A 267 10.56 -10.67 -6.95
CA ASP A 267 10.62 -9.33 -7.55
C ASP A 267 9.46 -8.41 -7.10
N THR A 268 8.60 -8.81 -6.14
CA THR A 268 7.36 -8.09 -5.81
C THR A 268 7.65 -6.65 -5.45
N CYS A 269 8.64 -6.46 -4.58
CA CYS A 269 8.96 -5.13 -4.06
C CYS A 269 9.61 -4.25 -5.12
N SER A 270 10.45 -4.85 -5.97
CA SER A 270 11.06 -4.18 -7.12
C SER A 270 9.99 -3.72 -8.11
N TYR A 271 8.97 -4.56 -8.39
CA TYR A 271 7.88 -4.21 -9.29
C TYR A 271 7.00 -3.09 -8.73
N ILE A 272 6.70 -3.11 -7.42
CA ILE A 272 5.97 -2.01 -6.77
C ILE A 272 6.78 -0.71 -6.81
N ALA A 273 8.08 -0.77 -6.52
CA ALA A 273 8.96 0.40 -6.57
C ALA A 273 9.04 0.98 -7.99
N MET A 274 9.12 0.12 -9.01
CA MET A 274 9.10 0.56 -10.41
C MET A 274 7.74 1.14 -10.82
N ALA A 275 6.63 0.51 -10.40
CA ALA A 275 5.29 1.05 -10.62
C ALA A 275 5.14 2.44 -10.02
N LEU A 276 5.58 2.63 -8.78
CA LEU A 276 5.57 3.93 -8.10
C LEU A 276 6.45 4.96 -8.82
N THR A 277 7.66 4.58 -9.23
CA THR A 277 8.58 5.46 -9.95
C THR A 277 7.95 5.97 -11.25
N VAL A 278 7.42 5.06 -12.08
CA VAL A 278 6.77 5.41 -13.35
C VAL A 278 5.49 6.23 -13.11
N ALA A 279 4.72 5.91 -12.07
CA ALA A 279 3.51 6.65 -11.71
C ALA A 279 3.82 8.09 -11.30
N LEU A 280 4.90 8.33 -10.54
CA LEU A 280 5.32 9.66 -10.12
C LEU A 280 5.91 10.46 -11.30
N ASP A 281 6.71 9.83 -12.16
CA ASP A 281 7.21 10.46 -13.40
C ASP A 281 6.05 10.98 -14.26
N LEU A 282 4.95 10.23 -14.29
CA LEU A 282 3.72 10.59 -15.00
C LEU A 282 2.73 11.37 -14.14
N SER A 283 3.08 11.83 -12.93
CA SER A 283 2.18 12.61 -12.06
C SER A 283 0.80 11.96 -11.84
N LEU A 284 0.72 10.63 -11.74
CA LEU A 284 -0.54 9.90 -11.48
C LEU A 284 -1.06 10.14 -10.06
N ASN A 285 -0.19 10.62 -9.17
CA ASN A 285 -0.49 10.90 -7.77
C ASN A 285 -1.35 12.16 -7.55
N LYS A 286 -1.66 12.90 -8.62
CA LYS A 286 -2.40 14.15 -8.62
C LYS A 286 -3.85 13.97 -9.01
N ILE A 287 -4.69 14.87 -8.53
CA ILE A 287 -6.10 14.97 -8.93
C ILE A 287 -6.18 15.66 -10.29
N VAL A 288 -6.99 15.13 -11.21
CA VAL A 288 -7.17 15.76 -12.53
C VAL A 288 -8.20 16.88 -12.44
N THR A 289 -7.77 18.13 -12.59
CA THR A 289 -8.67 19.31 -12.59
C THR A 289 -9.55 19.28 -13.85
N SER A 290 -10.83 19.66 -13.70
CA SER A 290 -11.90 19.55 -14.73
C SER A 290 -12.45 18.15 -14.98
N SER A 291 -11.94 17.12 -14.31
CA SER A 291 -12.67 15.85 -14.24
C SER A 291 -13.89 16.04 -13.30
N THR A 292 -15.07 15.65 -13.76
CA THR A 292 -16.34 15.75 -13.02
C THR A 292 -16.38 14.90 -11.74
N SER A 293 -15.26 14.31 -11.32
CA SER A 293 -15.14 13.30 -10.26
C SER A 293 -15.24 13.89 -8.84
N PHE A 294 -15.01 15.20 -8.67
CA PHE A 294 -14.97 15.86 -7.37
C PHE A 294 -15.88 17.10 -7.34
N ASP A 295 -16.48 17.35 -6.18
CA ASP A 295 -17.35 18.52 -5.95
C ASP A 295 -16.59 19.85 -6.13
N SER A 296 -17.26 20.84 -6.68
CA SER A 296 -16.82 22.24 -6.81
C SER A 296 -16.24 22.82 -5.52
N THR A 297 -16.80 22.46 -4.35
CA THR A 297 -16.33 22.89 -3.02
C THR A 297 -15.00 22.25 -2.61
N LEU A 298 -14.67 21.10 -3.19
CA LEU A 298 -13.40 20.41 -2.97
C LEU A 298 -12.32 21.02 -3.85
N GLN A 299 -12.66 21.31 -5.11
CA GLN A 299 -11.76 21.96 -6.06
C GLN A 299 -11.22 23.30 -5.54
N SER A 300 -12.04 24.10 -4.84
CA SER A 300 -11.61 25.37 -4.26
C SER A 300 -10.66 25.23 -3.05
N ARG A 301 -10.58 24.05 -2.43
CA ARG A 301 -9.75 23.77 -1.25
C ARG A 301 -8.45 23.04 -1.58
N LEU A 302 -8.33 22.45 -2.77
CA LEU A 302 -7.14 21.72 -3.18
C LEU A 302 -5.98 22.67 -3.48
N ALA A 303 -4.79 22.32 -3.00
CA ALA A 303 -3.59 23.01 -3.41
C ALA A 303 -3.31 22.73 -4.90
N LYS A 304 -2.89 23.75 -5.66
CA LYS A 304 -2.52 23.58 -7.08
C LYS A 304 -1.45 22.50 -7.28
N ALA A 305 -0.53 22.36 -6.31
CA ALA A 305 0.52 21.34 -6.34
C ALA A 305 -0.01 19.89 -6.35
N ASP A 306 -1.20 19.66 -5.80
CA ASP A 306 -1.86 18.34 -5.75
C ASP A 306 -2.69 18.04 -7.00
N CYS A 307 -2.78 18.97 -7.95
CA CYS A 307 -3.64 18.89 -9.11
C CYS A 307 -2.85 18.91 -10.42
N ILE A 308 -3.43 18.35 -11.48
CA ILE A 308 -2.93 18.43 -12.86
C ILE A 308 -4.09 18.80 -13.78
N ASP A 309 -3.85 19.73 -14.70
CA ASP A 309 -4.82 20.08 -15.73
C ASP A 309 -5.13 18.88 -16.66
N ALA A 310 -6.40 18.69 -17.02
CA ALA A 310 -6.86 17.59 -17.86
C ALA A 310 -6.21 17.56 -19.25
N LYS A 311 -6.06 18.72 -19.91
CA LYS A 311 -5.41 18.80 -21.22
C LYS A 311 -3.93 18.43 -21.13
N ARG A 312 -3.26 18.90 -20.08
CA ARG A 312 -1.87 18.52 -19.79
C ARG A 312 -1.74 17.02 -19.51
N ALA A 313 -2.66 16.44 -18.75
CA ALA A 313 -2.67 15.00 -18.45
C ALA A 313 -2.81 14.16 -19.72
N LEU A 314 -3.74 14.49 -20.62
CA LEU A 314 -3.89 13.81 -21.91
C LEU A 314 -2.66 13.99 -22.81
N HIS A 315 -2.11 15.21 -22.88
CA HIS A 315 -0.90 15.48 -23.65
C HIS A 315 0.31 14.67 -23.16
N MET A 316 0.46 14.53 -21.84
CA MET A 316 1.52 13.70 -21.25
C MET A 316 1.36 12.21 -21.61
N ASP A 317 0.12 11.73 -21.74
CA ASP A 317 -0.19 10.35 -22.14
C ASP A 317 -0.21 10.13 -23.67
N GLY A 318 -0.03 11.19 -24.47
CA GLY A 318 -0.05 11.09 -25.94
C GLY A 318 -1.45 11.18 -26.58
N PHE A 319 -2.46 11.67 -25.84
CA PHE A 319 -3.85 11.81 -26.27
C PHE A 319 -4.28 13.27 -26.48
N GLU A 320 -3.36 14.13 -26.93
CA GLU A 320 -3.56 15.58 -27.10
C GLU A 320 -4.70 15.99 -28.05
N ALA A 321 -5.09 15.09 -28.97
CA ALA A 321 -6.20 15.32 -29.91
C ALA A 321 -7.57 14.86 -29.38
N VAL A 322 -7.64 14.24 -28.21
CA VAL A 322 -8.90 13.73 -27.65
C VAL A 322 -9.67 14.85 -26.95
N ASP A 323 -10.96 14.93 -27.25
CA ASP A 323 -11.87 15.86 -26.59
C ASP A 323 -12.07 15.51 -25.10
N LEU A 324 -11.94 16.50 -24.23
CA LEU A 324 -11.97 16.37 -22.77
C LEU A 324 -13.36 15.97 -22.26
N ASP A 325 -14.42 16.49 -22.89
CA ASP A 325 -15.80 16.28 -22.45
C ASP A 325 -16.39 14.99 -23.02
N SER A 326 -15.74 14.39 -24.02
CA SER A 326 -16.12 13.09 -24.55
C SER A 326 -16.02 12.00 -23.48
N GLU A 327 -16.91 11.00 -23.54
CA GLU A 327 -16.85 9.85 -22.62
C GLU A 327 -15.46 9.19 -22.63
N TRP A 328 -14.86 9.07 -23.81
CA TRP A 328 -13.52 8.52 -23.99
C TRP A 328 -12.44 9.35 -23.29
N GLY A 329 -12.43 10.67 -23.47
CA GLY A 329 -11.51 11.59 -22.80
C GLY A 329 -11.64 11.50 -21.27
N ARG A 330 -12.87 11.52 -20.75
CA ARG A 330 -13.14 11.37 -19.32
C ARG A 330 -12.64 10.04 -18.77
N ARG A 331 -12.82 8.92 -19.50
CA ARG A 331 -12.30 7.60 -19.13
C ARG A 331 -10.77 7.55 -19.13
N LEU A 332 -10.10 8.16 -20.12
CA LEU A 332 -8.63 8.24 -20.18
C LEU A 332 -8.04 9.04 -19.01
N LEU A 333 -8.70 10.12 -18.59
CA LEU A 333 -8.30 10.88 -17.41
C LEU A 333 -8.52 10.07 -16.13
N ARG A 334 -9.70 9.48 -15.98
CA ARG A 334 -10.05 8.63 -14.83
C ARG A 334 -9.12 7.43 -14.68
N ARG A 335 -8.64 6.84 -15.78
CA ARG A 335 -7.63 5.77 -15.80
C ARG A 335 -6.37 6.13 -14.99
N ARG A 336 -5.96 7.40 -14.99
CA ARG A 336 -4.78 7.89 -14.26
C ARG A 336 -5.01 7.80 -12.76
N GLU A 337 -6.11 8.38 -12.29
CA GLU A 337 -6.52 8.35 -10.87
C GLU A 337 -6.78 6.91 -10.40
N ARG A 338 -7.47 6.11 -11.22
CA ARG A 338 -7.74 4.69 -10.96
C ARG A 338 -6.46 3.90 -10.74
N THR A 339 -5.46 4.11 -11.60
CA THR A 339 -4.15 3.45 -11.48
C THR A 339 -3.45 3.81 -10.18
N TRP A 340 -3.51 5.08 -9.76
CA TRP A 340 -2.91 5.51 -8.49
C TRP A 340 -3.59 4.92 -7.27
N ILE A 341 -4.94 4.94 -7.23
CA ILE A 341 -5.71 4.32 -6.14
C ILE A 341 -5.40 2.82 -6.08
N ALA A 342 -5.40 2.13 -7.22
CA ALA A 342 -5.08 0.72 -7.28
C ALA A 342 -3.66 0.41 -6.79
N LEU A 343 -2.66 1.22 -7.16
CA LEU A 343 -1.28 1.08 -6.69
C LEU A 343 -1.19 1.24 -5.17
N PHE A 344 -1.87 2.24 -4.60
CA PHE A 344 -1.95 2.45 -3.16
C PHE A 344 -2.52 1.20 -2.46
N VAL A 345 -3.64 0.66 -2.93
CA VAL A 345 -4.25 -0.51 -2.27
C VAL A 345 -3.37 -1.76 -2.39
N LEU A 346 -2.80 -2.01 -3.58
CA LEU A 346 -1.91 -3.15 -3.80
C LEU A 346 -0.70 -3.12 -2.85
N GLU A 347 -0.03 -1.97 -2.76
CA GLU A 347 1.15 -1.82 -1.93
C GLU A 347 0.81 -1.96 -0.44
N ARG A 348 -0.31 -1.39 0.03
CA ARG A 348 -0.74 -1.56 1.42
C ARG A 348 -1.01 -3.03 1.77
N GLY A 349 -1.63 -3.78 0.85
CA GLY A 349 -1.87 -5.21 1.02
C GLY A 349 -0.58 -6.05 1.05
N VAL A 350 0.39 -5.73 0.19
CA VAL A 350 1.68 -6.40 0.14
C VAL A 350 2.54 -6.10 1.38
N CYS A 351 2.62 -4.82 1.76
CA CYS A 351 3.41 -4.39 2.90
C CYS A 351 2.83 -4.95 4.21
N LEU A 352 1.50 -5.02 4.35
CA LEU A 352 0.88 -5.65 5.51
C LEU A 352 1.26 -7.13 5.62
N ALA A 353 1.16 -7.88 4.52
CA ALA A 353 1.48 -9.31 4.54
C ALA A 353 2.96 -9.58 4.83
N ARG A 354 3.86 -8.72 4.37
CA ARG A 354 5.32 -8.89 4.51
C ARG A 354 5.94 -8.10 5.66
N GLY A 355 5.14 -7.43 6.50
CA GLY A 355 5.64 -6.59 7.59
C GLY A 355 6.52 -5.41 7.16
N ARG A 356 6.33 -4.88 5.94
CA ARG A 356 7.15 -3.78 5.38
C ARG A 356 6.52 -2.41 5.64
N SER A 357 7.38 -1.38 5.66
CA SER A 357 6.94 0.01 5.66
C SER A 357 6.30 0.41 4.34
N TYR A 358 5.36 1.34 4.40
CA TYR A 358 4.72 1.92 3.23
C TYR A 358 5.62 2.97 2.54
N THR A 359 5.68 2.92 1.22
CA THR A 359 6.41 3.82 0.33
C THR A 359 5.48 4.66 -0.56
N VAL A 360 4.31 4.15 -0.94
CA VAL A 360 3.31 4.92 -1.71
C VAL A 360 2.67 5.96 -0.78
N PRO A 361 2.79 7.26 -1.05
CA PRO A 361 2.29 8.29 -0.16
C PRO A 361 0.76 8.41 -0.24
N PRO A 362 0.07 8.72 0.88
CA PRO A 362 -1.33 9.12 0.86
C PRO A 362 -1.43 10.55 0.31
N THR A 363 -1.70 10.70 -0.98
CA THR A 363 -1.86 12.03 -1.60
C THR A 363 -3.29 12.57 -1.43
N ALA A 364 -3.51 13.83 -1.80
CA ALA A 364 -4.84 14.45 -1.79
C ALA A 364 -5.90 13.60 -2.50
N LEU A 365 -5.53 12.88 -3.57
CA LEU A 365 -6.42 11.92 -4.25
C LEU A 365 -6.93 10.84 -3.28
N ILE A 366 -6.02 10.20 -2.53
CA ILE A 366 -6.39 9.17 -1.53
C ILE A 366 -7.16 9.78 -0.36
N GLU A 367 -6.75 10.97 0.10
CA GLU A 367 -7.43 11.67 1.19
C GLU A 367 -8.89 12.00 0.88
N ASN A 368 -9.23 12.16 -0.39
CA ASN A 368 -10.56 12.60 -0.85
C ASN A 368 -11.30 11.55 -1.70
N CYS A 369 -10.84 10.30 -1.76
CA CYS A 369 -11.38 9.30 -2.69
C CYS A 369 -12.75 8.71 -2.28
N ASP A 370 -13.34 9.05 -1.14
CA ASP A 370 -14.54 8.40 -0.57
C ASP A 370 -15.67 8.20 -1.59
N ARG A 371 -15.91 9.20 -2.44
CA ARG A 371 -16.96 9.15 -3.47
C ARG A 371 -16.43 8.99 -4.90
N TRP A 372 -15.13 8.79 -5.08
CA TRP A 372 -14.50 8.71 -6.40
C TRP A 372 -15.11 7.60 -7.28
N HIS A 373 -15.50 6.47 -6.66
CA HIS A 373 -16.17 5.35 -7.34
C HIS A 373 -17.58 5.68 -7.87
N ILE A 374 -18.22 6.77 -7.42
CA ILE A 374 -19.57 7.16 -7.83
C ILE A 374 -19.45 8.05 -9.06
N SER A 375 -19.60 7.46 -10.25
CA SER A 375 -19.57 8.17 -11.54
C SER A 375 -20.34 7.38 -12.60
N ASP A 376 -20.90 8.11 -13.58
CA ASP A 376 -21.51 7.57 -14.80
C ASP A 376 -20.55 6.71 -15.65
N ILE A 377 -19.24 6.96 -15.54
CA ILE A 377 -18.18 6.21 -16.23
C ILE A 377 -17.38 5.30 -15.29
N ALA A 378 -17.89 5.02 -14.10
CA ALA A 378 -17.26 4.10 -13.16
C ALA A 378 -17.29 2.66 -13.68
N ASP A 379 -16.23 1.90 -13.39
CA ASP A 379 -16.26 0.44 -13.56
C ASP A 379 -16.95 -0.19 -12.34
N SER A 380 -17.62 -1.32 -12.56
CA SER A 380 -18.28 -2.09 -11.48
C SER A 380 -17.35 -2.46 -10.32
N ARG A 381 -16.03 -2.52 -10.52
CA ARG A 381 -15.04 -2.85 -9.49
C ARG A 381 -14.42 -1.64 -8.82
N ASP A 382 -14.72 -0.42 -9.27
CA ASP A 382 -14.21 0.81 -8.65
C ASP A 382 -14.64 0.91 -7.17
N GLY A 383 -15.87 0.51 -6.83
CA GLY A 383 -16.38 0.52 -5.46
C GLY A 383 -15.57 -0.38 -4.52
N SER A 384 -15.30 -1.62 -4.92
CA SER A 384 -14.49 -2.58 -4.16
C SER A 384 -13.03 -2.13 -3.98
N MET A 385 -12.43 -1.52 -5.01
CA MET A 385 -11.08 -0.95 -4.89
C MET A 385 -11.07 0.22 -3.90
N ASN A 386 -12.02 1.14 -4.07
CA ASN A 386 -12.07 2.38 -3.33
C ASN A 386 -12.40 2.16 -1.85
N SER A 387 -13.26 1.18 -1.53
CA SER A 387 -13.55 0.78 -0.16
C SER A 387 -12.27 0.37 0.59
N MET A 388 -11.40 -0.40 -0.07
CA MET A 388 -10.12 -0.84 0.49
C MET A 388 -9.12 0.32 0.61
N ALA A 389 -9.12 1.27 -0.33
CA ALA A 389 -8.32 2.49 -0.19
C ALA A 389 -8.73 3.29 1.05
N VAL A 390 -10.04 3.49 1.25
CA VAL A 390 -10.60 4.20 2.41
C VAL A 390 -10.29 3.47 3.72
N LEU A 391 -10.46 2.14 3.77
CA LEU A 391 -10.12 1.33 4.94
C LEU A 391 -8.66 1.53 5.34
N ARG A 392 -7.74 1.36 4.37
CA ARG A 392 -6.28 1.46 4.61
C ARG A 392 -5.84 2.86 4.98
N ARG A 393 -6.45 3.89 4.36
CA ARG A 393 -6.22 5.28 4.70
C ARG A 393 -6.64 5.57 6.15
N ASN A 394 -7.86 5.23 6.53
CA ASN A 394 -8.37 5.56 7.88
C ASN A 394 -7.67 4.75 8.99
N LEU A 395 -7.09 3.59 8.64
CA LEU A 395 -6.26 2.80 9.54
C LEU A 395 -4.90 3.45 9.84
N THR A 396 -4.17 3.91 8.80
CA THR A 396 -2.73 4.23 8.91
C THR A 396 -2.30 5.63 8.44
N ALA A 397 -3.10 6.35 7.65
CA ALA A 397 -2.67 7.58 7.01
C ALA A 397 -2.59 8.78 7.97
N LYS A 398 -1.47 9.51 7.94
CA LYS A 398 -1.34 10.80 8.63
C LYS A 398 -2.27 11.83 7.95
N ARG A 399 -3.50 11.98 8.43
CA ARG A 399 -4.34 13.13 8.04
C ARG A 399 -3.61 14.40 8.49
N HIS A 400 -3.25 15.28 7.55
CA HIS A 400 -2.64 16.58 7.85
C HIS A 400 -3.64 17.59 8.42
N SER A 401 -4.95 17.28 8.38
CA SER A 401 -6.01 18.08 8.95
C SER A 401 -6.30 17.71 10.42
N THR A 402 -6.35 18.74 11.25
CA THR A 402 -6.59 18.80 12.71
C THR A 402 -7.90 18.18 13.23
N ALA A 403 -8.63 17.39 12.43
CA ALA A 403 -9.98 16.91 12.79
C ALA A 403 -10.21 15.39 12.74
N GLY A 404 -9.19 14.55 12.46
CA GLY A 404 -9.39 13.10 12.47
C GLY A 404 -8.12 12.31 12.79
N TRP A 405 -8.12 11.60 13.92
CA TRP A 405 -7.07 10.66 14.28
C TRP A 405 -7.31 9.31 13.59
N THR A 406 -6.24 8.64 13.16
CA THR A 406 -6.35 7.26 12.65
C THR A 406 -6.57 6.27 13.78
N LEU A 407 -7.18 5.13 13.46
CA LEU A 407 -7.41 4.05 14.43
C LEU A 407 -6.12 3.72 15.22
N GLU A 408 -5.01 3.45 14.52
CA GLU A 408 -3.75 3.12 15.17
C GLU A 408 -3.22 4.21 16.09
N LYS A 409 -3.39 5.49 15.73
CA LYS A 409 -2.93 6.60 16.57
C LYS A 409 -3.79 6.77 17.81
N VAL A 410 -5.11 6.63 17.67
CA VAL A 410 -6.03 6.70 18.82
C VAL A 410 -5.73 5.57 19.79
N VAL A 411 -5.59 4.34 19.29
CA VAL A 411 -5.24 3.17 20.12
C VAL A 411 -3.91 3.38 20.84
N ARG A 412 -2.84 3.78 20.13
CA ARG A 412 -1.54 4.10 20.76
C ARG A 412 -1.65 5.19 21.81
N SER A 413 -2.44 6.24 21.56
CA SER A 413 -2.65 7.33 22.51
C SER A 413 -3.39 6.87 23.77
N LEU A 414 -4.38 5.99 23.64
CA LEU A 414 -5.09 5.41 24.79
C LEU A 414 -4.14 4.53 25.62
N LEU A 415 -3.31 3.72 24.96
CA LEU A 415 -2.32 2.87 25.63
C LEU A 415 -1.20 3.65 26.33
N SER A 416 -0.85 4.85 25.85
CA SER A 416 0.18 5.69 26.48
C SER A 416 -0.36 6.57 27.62
N THR A 417 -1.66 6.90 27.62
CA THR A 417 -2.31 7.77 28.61
C THR A 417 -2.92 6.98 29.79
N SER A 418 -2.80 5.66 29.78
CA SER A 418 -3.48 4.69 30.64
C SER A 418 -3.19 4.76 32.15
N LYS A 419 -2.28 5.64 32.61
CA LYS A 419 -1.90 5.75 34.03
C LYS A 419 -3.03 6.21 34.98
N VAL A 420 -4.24 6.50 34.50
CA VAL A 420 -5.31 7.22 35.25
C VAL A 420 -6.69 6.55 35.22
N LEU A 421 -6.91 5.46 34.47
CA LEU A 421 -8.23 4.83 34.30
C LEU A 421 -8.30 3.43 34.92
N GLU A 422 -9.47 3.04 35.45
CA GLU A 422 -9.74 1.66 35.88
C GLU A 422 -9.49 0.68 34.71
N GLU A 423 -8.62 -0.30 34.97
CA GLU A 423 -7.89 -1.09 33.96
C GLU A 423 -8.82 -1.96 33.08
N GLY A 424 -9.89 -2.53 33.66
CA GLY A 424 -10.91 -3.30 32.92
C GLY A 424 -11.79 -2.46 31.96
N SER A 425 -11.91 -1.15 32.19
CA SER A 425 -12.64 -0.25 31.28
C SER A 425 -11.85 0.05 30.00
N LEU A 426 -10.51 0.02 30.07
CA LEU A 426 -9.62 0.40 28.98
C LEU A 426 -9.64 -0.64 27.86
N ALA A 427 -9.56 -1.93 28.20
CA ALA A 427 -9.58 -3.02 27.21
C ALA A 427 -10.90 -3.01 26.40
N SER A 428 -12.03 -2.90 27.11
CA SER A 428 -13.36 -2.80 26.50
C SER A 428 -13.49 -1.55 25.62
N ARG A 429 -12.97 -0.41 26.06
CA ARG A 429 -12.98 0.83 25.27
C ARG A 429 -12.16 0.72 23.98
N ILE A 430 -10.97 0.11 24.02
CA ILE A 430 -10.15 -0.11 22.83
C ILE A 430 -10.85 -1.09 21.88
N LYS A 431 -11.46 -2.16 22.41
CA LYS A 431 -12.19 -3.14 21.60
C LYS A 431 -13.37 -2.51 20.87
N ASN A 432 -14.24 -1.81 21.59
CA ASN A 432 -15.39 -1.11 20.98
C ASN A 432 -14.92 -0.14 19.91
N LEU A 433 -13.83 0.61 20.17
CA LEU A 433 -13.27 1.54 19.18
C LEU A 433 -12.78 0.85 17.90
N ILE A 434 -12.18 -0.35 18.02
CA ILE A 434 -11.76 -1.15 16.86
C ILE A 434 -12.97 -1.74 16.15
N GLU A 435 -13.94 -2.31 16.87
CA GLU A 435 -15.16 -2.90 16.32
C GLU A 435 -16.01 -1.85 15.59
N ASP A 436 -16.28 -0.71 16.24
CA ASP A 436 -17.02 0.43 15.66
C ASP A 436 -16.38 0.91 14.35
N PHE A 437 -15.04 0.91 14.26
CA PHE A 437 -14.34 1.28 13.04
C PHE A 437 -14.65 0.34 11.87
N TYR A 438 -14.60 -0.97 12.10
CA TYR A 438 -14.90 -1.97 11.07
C TYR A 438 -16.40 -2.03 10.76
N ASP A 439 -17.27 -1.88 11.75
CA ASP A 439 -18.72 -1.84 11.58
C ASP A 439 -19.16 -0.64 10.76
N GLN A 440 -18.60 0.55 11.02
CA GLN A 440 -18.85 1.75 10.22
C GLN A 440 -18.38 1.58 8.77
N TRP A 441 -17.20 0.97 8.57
CA TRP A 441 -16.73 0.67 7.23
C TRP A 441 -17.63 -0.33 6.52
N TYR A 442 -18.02 -1.42 7.19
CA TYR A 442 -18.91 -2.42 6.62
C TYR A 442 -20.28 -1.81 6.28
N ALA A 443 -20.88 -1.02 7.17
CA ALA A 443 -22.14 -0.34 6.93
C ALA A 443 -22.08 0.60 5.70
N ALA A 444 -20.97 1.29 5.50
CA ALA A 444 -20.77 2.19 4.36
C ALA A 444 -20.52 1.46 3.03
N TRP A 445 -19.87 0.29 3.05
CA TRP A 445 -19.31 -0.33 1.85
C TRP A 445 -19.89 -1.72 1.51
N ALA A 446 -20.73 -2.32 2.36
CA ALA A 446 -21.26 -3.67 2.15
C ALA A 446 -22.00 -3.83 0.82
N LEU A 447 -22.72 -2.80 0.35
CA LEU A 447 -23.42 -2.84 -0.93
C LEU A 447 -22.45 -2.83 -2.12
N GLU A 448 -21.45 -1.96 -2.08
CA GLU A 448 -20.45 -1.79 -3.15
C GLU A 448 -19.51 -3.00 -3.29
N ILE A 449 -19.33 -3.76 -2.20
CA ILE A 449 -18.43 -4.92 -2.17
C ILE A 449 -19.20 -6.24 -2.34
N GLY A 450 -20.30 -6.41 -1.62
CA GLY A 450 -21.08 -7.65 -1.58
C GLY A 450 -22.24 -7.70 -2.57
N GLY A 451 -22.46 -6.62 -3.32
CA GLY A 451 -23.59 -6.49 -4.23
C GLY A 451 -24.93 -6.68 -3.51
N PRO A 452 -25.94 -7.27 -4.18
CA PRO A 452 -27.26 -7.50 -3.58
C PRO A 452 -27.21 -8.37 -2.32
N SER A 453 -26.26 -9.30 -2.25
CA SER A 453 -26.11 -10.20 -1.09
C SER A 453 -25.58 -9.49 0.15
N ARG A 454 -24.91 -8.34 -0.02
CA ARG A 454 -24.18 -7.61 1.03
C ARG A 454 -23.13 -8.45 1.78
N CYS A 455 -22.86 -9.66 1.33
CA CYS A 455 -21.84 -10.54 1.89
C CYS A 455 -20.48 -10.21 1.27
N LEU A 456 -19.45 -10.05 2.10
CA LEU A 456 -18.10 -9.84 1.59
C LEU A 456 -17.65 -11.07 0.79
N PRO A 457 -16.99 -10.88 -0.37
CA PRO A 457 -16.23 -11.94 -0.99
C PRO A 457 -15.20 -12.52 0.00
N PRO A 458 -14.93 -13.84 0.00
CA PRO A 458 -13.99 -14.46 0.93
C PRO A 458 -12.61 -13.77 0.95
N TYR A 459 -12.14 -13.31 -0.21
CA TYR A 459 -10.90 -12.55 -0.30
C TYR A 459 -10.93 -11.25 0.53
N VAL A 460 -12.04 -10.50 0.46
CA VAL A 460 -12.19 -9.23 1.20
C VAL A 460 -12.37 -9.51 2.69
N GLU A 461 -13.15 -10.53 3.04
CA GLU A 461 -13.32 -10.99 4.42
C GLU A 461 -11.96 -11.33 5.04
N ILE A 462 -11.15 -12.16 4.36
CA ILE A 462 -9.80 -12.51 4.83
C ILE A 462 -8.94 -11.25 5.02
N LEU A 463 -8.95 -10.31 4.06
CA LEU A 463 -8.17 -9.08 4.17
C LEU A 463 -8.57 -8.22 5.38
N VAL A 464 -9.88 -8.05 5.61
CA VAL A 464 -10.42 -7.23 6.70
C VAL A 464 -10.15 -7.89 8.04
N THR A 465 -10.50 -9.17 8.19
CA THR A 465 -10.29 -9.95 9.42
C THR A 465 -8.80 -10.10 9.75
N HIS A 466 -7.92 -10.27 8.75
CA HIS A 466 -6.48 -10.25 8.99
C HIS A 466 -5.98 -8.86 9.43
N THR A 467 -6.56 -7.78 8.91
CA THR A 467 -6.19 -6.42 9.34
C THR A 467 -6.60 -6.17 10.78
N GLN A 468 -7.75 -6.70 11.19
CA GLN A 468 -8.23 -6.66 12.57
C GLN A 468 -7.29 -7.47 13.48
N LEU A 469 -6.89 -8.68 13.07
CA LEU A 469 -5.87 -9.49 13.75
C LEU A 469 -4.56 -8.71 13.94
N SER A 470 -4.07 -8.04 12.89
CA SER A 470 -2.86 -7.24 12.95
C SER A 470 -2.99 -6.04 13.91
N THR A 471 -4.18 -5.42 13.97
CA THR A 471 -4.48 -4.34 14.92
C THR A 471 -4.46 -4.86 16.35
N TYR A 472 -5.07 -6.02 16.63
CA TYR A 472 -5.03 -6.68 17.93
C TYR A 472 -3.60 -7.07 18.32
N GLY A 473 -2.82 -7.65 17.39
CA GLY A 473 -1.40 -7.93 17.59
C GLY A 473 -0.61 -6.68 17.96
N GLY A 474 -0.90 -5.54 17.33
CA GLY A 474 -0.31 -4.25 17.67
C GLY A 474 -0.64 -3.78 19.10
N VAL A 475 -1.83 -4.09 19.62
CA VAL A 475 -2.20 -3.82 21.03
C VAL A 475 -1.45 -4.74 21.98
N ILE A 476 -1.44 -6.05 21.69
CA ILE A 476 -0.78 -7.08 22.52
C ILE A 476 0.72 -6.79 22.65
N ASN A 477 1.36 -6.41 21.53
CA ASN A 477 2.79 -6.16 21.46
C ASN A 477 3.18 -4.72 21.88
N HIS A 478 2.22 -3.87 22.27
CA HIS A 478 2.54 -2.49 22.64
C HIS A 478 3.32 -2.48 23.97
N PRO A 479 4.50 -1.81 24.04
CA PRO A 479 5.36 -1.86 25.22
C PRO A 479 4.68 -1.36 26.51
N THR A 480 3.80 -0.35 26.39
CA THR A 480 3.09 0.24 27.54
C THR A 480 1.70 -0.35 27.79
N ALA A 481 1.30 -1.38 27.05
CA ALA A 481 -0.03 -1.98 27.27
C ALA A 481 -0.07 -2.73 28.61
N PRO A 482 -1.07 -2.46 29.48
CA PRO A 482 -1.27 -3.22 30.70
C PRO A 482 -1.47 -4.72 30.43
N LEU A 483 -1.07 -5.58 31.37
CA LEU A 483 -1.16 -7.04 31.22
C LEU A 483 -2.61 -7.51 31.03
N GLU A 484 -3.57 -6.91 31.71
CA GLU A 484 -5.00 -7.21 31.55
C GLU A 484 -5.48 -6.91 30.12
N VAL A 485 -5.07 -5.76 29.54
CA VAL A 485 -5.35 -5.42 28.15
C VAL A 485 -4.72 -6.45 27.20
N LYS A 486 -3.46 -6.85 27.43
CA LYS A 486 -2.80 -7.89 26.62
C LYS A 486 -3.55 -9.23 26.70
N ARG A 487 -3.99 -9.64 27.89
CA ARG A 487 -4.78 -10.87 28.10
C ARG A 487 -6.11 -10.80 27.37
N PHE A 488 -6.86 -9.71 27.53
CA PHE A 488 -8.15 -9.51 26.88
C PHE A 488 -8.04 -9.57 25.34
N PHE A 489 -7.02 -8.94 24.76
CA PHE A 489 -6.80 -8.98 23.32
C PHE A 489 -6.24 -10.31 22.81
N ARG A 490 -5.76 -11.21 23.67
CA ARG A 490 -5.35 -12.57 23.30
C ARG A 490 -6.54 -13.38 22.76
N ALA A 491 -7.68 -13.35 23.45
CA ALA A 491 -8.91 -14.02 23.03
C ALA A 491 -9.49 -13.42 21.73
N ALA A 492 -9.49 -12.08 21.62
CA ALA A 492 -9.91 -11.39 20.40
C ALA A 492 -8.98 -11.72 19.21
N GLY A 493 -7.66 -11.74 19.44
CA GLY A 493 -6.66 -12.13 18.46
C GLY A 493 -6.83 -13.58 18.00
N LEU A 494 -7.04 -14.52 18.93
CA LEU A 494 -7.27 -15.93 18.59
C LEU A 494 -8.54 -16.08 17.75
N SER A 495 -9.65 -15.47 18.16
CA SER A 495 -10.92 -15.52 17.40
C SER A 495 -10.74 -14.97 15.98
N SER A 496 -10.06 -13.83 15.84
CA SER A 496 -9.77 -13.22 14.54
C SER A 496 -8.90 -14.12 13.65
N ALA A 497 -7.91 -14.80 14.24
CA ALA A 497 -7.05 -15.74 13.52
C ALA A 497 -7.81 -16.98 13.03
N LEU A 498 -8.70 -17.54 13.87
CA LEU A 498 -9.58 -18.64 13.49
C LEU A 498 -10.55 -18.24 12.37
N ASN A 499 -11.13 -17.04 12.44
CA ASN A 499 -12.04 -16.54 11.42
C ASN A 499 -11.36 -16.32 10.05
N VAL A 500 -10.08 -15.91 10.01
CA VAL A 500 -9.31 -15.84 8.76
C VAL A 500 -9.20 -17.22 8.09
N MET A 501 -8.84 -18.25 8.86
CA MET A 501 -8.73 -19.62 8.35
C MET A 501 -10.08 -20.19 7.94
N ARG A 502 -11.13 -19.95 8.74
CA ARG A 502 -12.52 -20.32 8.42
C ARG A 502 -12.96 -19.72 7.09
N ALA A 503 -12.76 -18.42 6.89
CA ALA A 503 -13.12 -17.73 5.65
C ALA A 503 -12.39 -18.31 4.43
N ALA A 504 -11.14 -18.76 4.60
CA ALA A 504 -10.40 -19.46 3.55
C ALA A 504 -10.99 -20.82 3.20
N ILE A 505 -11.36 -21.62 4.22
CA ILE A 505 -11.96 -22.95 4.03
C ILE A 505 -13.34 -22.84 3.37
N GLN A 506 -14.24 -22.03 3.93
CA GLN A 506 -15.60 -21.85 3.40
C GLN A 506 -15.61 -21.18 2.02
N GLY A 507 -14.59 -20.36 1.74
CA GLY A 507 -14.43 -19.61 0.50
C GLY A 507 -13.65 -20.31 -0.61
N GLU A 508 -13.22 -21.58 -0.44
CA GLU A 508 -12.24 -22.27 -1.31
C GLU A 508 -12.53 -22.08 -2.81
N SER A 509 -13.79 -22.27 -3.23
CA SER A 509 -14.21 -22.20 -4.63
C SER A 509 -13.92 -20.86 -5.30
N ARG A 510 -13.91 -19.76 -4.53
CA ARG A 510 -13.71 -18.38 -4.98
C ARG A 510 -12.28 -17.86 -4.76
N LEU A 511 -11.42 -18.65 -4.11
CA LEU A 511 -10.05 -18.28 -3.79
C LEU A 511 -9.01 -18.87 -4.74
N LYS A 512 -9.45 -19.55 -5.81
CA LYS A 512 -8.55 -20.16 -6.81
C LYS A 512 -7.50 -19.18 -7.33
N SER A 513 -7.88 -17.95 -7.64
CA SER A 513 -6.98 -16.90 -8.15
C SER A 513 -6.42 -15.97 -7.07
N MET A 514 -6.50 -16.35 -5.78
CA MET A 514 -6.07 -15.46 -4.71
C MET A 514 -4.59 -15.04 -4.88
N PRO A 515 -4.26 -13.78 -4.54
CA PRO A 515 -2.89 -13.31 -4.47
C PRO A 515 -2.02 -14.03 -3.43
N ASN A 516 -0.71 -14.04 -3.66
CA ASN A 516 0.28 -14.52 -2.68
C ASN A 516 0.20 -13.77 -1.34
N ASN A 517 -0.12 -12.48 -1.31
CA ASN A 517 -0.24 -11.76 -0.04
C ASN A 517 -1.39 -12.30 0.83
N THR A 518 -2.48 -12.79 0.23
CA THR A 518 -3.56 -13.44 0.98
C THR A 518 -3.13 -14.79 1.54
N VAL A 519 -2.34 -15.56 0.78
CA VAL A 519 -1.74 -16.81 1.27
C VAL A 519 -0.89 -16.55 2.51
N ILE A 520 -0.04 -15.52 2.45
CA ILE A 520 0.82 -15.12 3.58
C ILE A 520 -0.04 -14.72 4.79
N MET A 521 -1.11 -13.94 4.58
CA MET A 521 -2.04 -13.55 5.65
C MET A 521 -2.75 -14.76 6.31
N ILE A 522 -3.16 -15.75 5.52
CA ILE A 522 -3.75 -16.99 6.05
C ILE A 522 -2.73 -17.77 6.87
N ALA A 523 -1.50 -17.92 6.36
CA ALA A 523 -0.44 -18.61 7.08
C ALA A 523 -0.05 -17.88 8.38
N PHE A 524 0.00 -16.55 8.34
CA PHE A 524 0.21 -15.71 9.52
C PHE A 524 -0.88 -15.92 10.57
N ALA A 525 -2.15 -15.98 10.15
CA ALA A 525 -3.26 -16.26 11.05
C ALA A 525 -3.16 -17.67 11.67
N ALA A 526 -2.79 -18.69 10.89
CA ALA A 526 -2.55 -20.04 11.41
C ALA A 526 -1.43 -20.08 12.46
N CYS A 527 -0.29 -19.43 12.19
CA CYS A 527 0.81 -19.30 13.17
C CYS A 527 0.36 -18.52 14.43
N SER A 528 -0.38 -17.42 14.26
CA SER A 528 -0.93 -16.64 15.36
C SER A 528 -1.86 -17.49 16.22
N ALA A 529 -2.74 -18.29 15.60
CA ALA A 529 -3.64 -19.17 16.31
C ALA A 529 -2.89 -20.24 17.12
N LEU A 530 -1.82 -20.84 16.55
CA LEU A 530 -0.96 -21.77 17.28
C LEU A 530 -0.38 -21.10 18.53
N SER A 531 0.30 -19.96 18.37
CA SER A 531 0.94 -19.27 19.49
C SER A 531 -0.05 -18.82 20.55
N LEU A 532 -1.20 -18.25 20.16
CA LEU A 532 -2.22 -17.77 21.08
C LEU A 532 -2.98 -18.91 21.78
N SER A 533 -3.02 -20.12 21.19
CA SER A 533 -3.68 -21.30 21.78
C SER A 533 -2.82 -22.07 22.79
N VAL A 534 -1.51 -21.82 22.87
CA VAL A 534 -0.60 -22.51 23.81
C VAL A 534 -0.68 -21.85 25.19
N THR A 535 -1.18 -22.57 26.19
CA THR A 535 -1.21 -22.15 27.59
C THR A 535 -0.19 -22.93 28.43
N PRO A 536 0.52 -22.28 29.38
CA PRO A 536 1.36 -22.99 30.34
C PRO A 536 0.47 -23.74 31.34
N ALA A 537 0.61 -25.06 31.39
CA ALA A 537 0.12 -25.96 32.44
C ALA A 537 -1.37 -25.83 32.84
N ASP A 538 -2.28 -26.42 32.05
CA ASP A 538 -3.32 -27.32 32.58
C ASP A 538 -4.17 -27.96 31.48
N SER A 539 -4.08 -29.28 31.36
CA SER A 539 -4.58 -30.09 30.24
C SER A 539 -6.02 -30.56 30.45
N ARG A 540 -7.02 -29.66 30.49
CA ARG A 540 -8.44 -30.06 30.60
C ARG A 540 -9.44 -29.28 29.71
N SER A 541 -9.08 -28.11 29.21
CA SER A 541 -9.96 -27.26 28.36
C SER A 541 -9.22 -26.60 27.18
N SER A 542 -8.09 -27.18 26.76
CA SER A 542 -7.26 -26.58 25.71
C SER A 542 -7.96 -26.58 24.35
N LEU A 543 -8.10 -25.40 23.74
CA LEU A 543 -8.54 -25.27 22.34
C LEU A 543 -7.51 -25.80 21.34
N ALA A 544 -6.28 -26.07 21.78
CA ALA A 544 -5.16 -26.40 20.90
C ALA A 544 -5.44 -27.58 19.94
N PRO A 545 -6.12 -28.68 20.31
CA PRO A 545 -6.50 -29.74 19.36
C PRO A 545 -7.41 -29.23 18.24
N SER A 546 -8.45 -28.47 18.58
CA SER A 546 -9.39 -27.86 17.61
C SER A 546 -8.70 -26.84 16.70
N VAL A 547 -7.77 -26.04 17.25
CA VAL A 547 -6.95 -25.09 16.47
C VAL A 547 -6.05 -25.82 15.48
N ARG A 548 -5.36 -26.89 15.92
CA ARG A 548 -4.52 -27.71 15.02
C ARG A 548 -5.34 -28.33 13.89
N HIS A 549 -6.53 -28.85 14.18
CA HIS A 549 -7.42 -29.40 13.17
C HIS A 549 -7.80 -28.37 12.10
N LEU A 550 -8.18 -27.15 12.51
CA LEU A 550 -8.49 -26.07 11.57
C LEU A 550 -7.29 -25.68 10.68
N ILE A 551 -6.07 -25.74 11.23
CA ILE A 551 -4.84 -25.46 10.48
C ILE A 551 -4.57 -26.57 9.45
N GLU A 552 -4.84 -27.83 9.78
CA GLU A 552 -4.75 -28.95 8.83
C GLU A 552 -5.76 -28.80 7.69
N GLU A 553 -7.03 -28.49 7.99
CA GLU A 553 -8.05 -28.20 6.98
C GLU A 553 -7.61 -27.02 6.07
N THR A 554 -7.06 -25.97 6.67
CA THR A 554 -6.53 -24.80 5.95
C THR A 554 -5.37 -25.19 5.05
N ALA A 555 -4.42 -26.00 5.54
CA ALA A 555 -3.28 -26.48 4.75
C ALA A 555 -3.75 -27.27 3.51
N ASP A 556 -4.74 -28.13 3.67
CA ASP A 556 -5.31 -28.90 2.58
C ASP A 556 -5.96 -27.99 1.51
N VAL A 557 -6.71 -26.97 1.94
CA VAL A 557 -7.31 -25.97 1.03
C VAL A 557 -6.23 -25.19 0.25
N LEU A 558 -5.18 -24.73 0.94
CA LEU A 558 -4.08 -23.97 0.32
C LEU A 558 -3.35 -24.81 -0.74
N GLU A 559 -3.11 -26.09 -0.47
CA GLU A 559 -2.48 -27.02 -1.41
C GLU A 559 -3.36 -27.29 -2.63
N ARG A 560 -4.66 -27.56 -2.43
CA ARG A 560 -5.61 -27.78 -3.54
C ARG A 560 -5.72 -26.56 -4.45
N ILE A 561 -5.89 -25.37 -3.87
CA ILE A 561 -5.99 -24.12 -4.63
C ILE A 561 -4.69 -23.84 -5.41
N GLY A 562 -3.54 -24.09 -4.79
CA GLY A 562 -2.23 -23.77 -5.39
C GLY A 562 -1.81 -24.72 -6.50
N ALA A 563 -2.29 -25.96 -6.45
CA ALA A 563 -1.99 -27.00 -7.43
C ALA A 563 -2.88 -26.92 -8.69
N ILE A 564 -3.81 -25.97 -8.76
CA ILE A 564 -4.75 -25.83 -9.88
C ILE A 564 -4.55 -24.48 -10.61
N PRO A 565 -4.33 -24.50 -11.94
CA PRO A 565 -4.00 -25.67 -12.77
C PRO A 565 -2.63 -26.28 -12.42
N ALA A 566 -2.37 -27.51 -12.88
CA ALA A 566 -1.15 -28.27 -12.54
C ALA A 566 0.17 -27.52 -12.87
N HIS A 567 0.19 -26.70 -13.92
CA HIS A 567 1.37 -25.91 -14.33
C HIS A 567 1.53 -24.57 -13.60
N ARG A 568 0.61 -24.21 -12.69
CA ARG A 568 0.65 -22.92 -11.98
C ARG A 568 1.74 -22.88 -10.92
N GLU A 569 1.93 -23.98 -10.21
CA GLU A 569 2.85 -24.09 -9.06
C GLU A 569 2.67 -22.91 -8.08
N GLY A 570 1.44 -22.70 -7.61
CA GLY A 570 1.10 -21.54 -6.79
C GLY A 570 1.80 -21.54 -5.43
N ALA A 571 2.15 -20.35 -4.92
CA ALA A 571 2.80 -20.19 -3.62
C ALA A 571 1.99 -20.83 -2.47
N SER A 572 0.67 -20.92 -2.58
CA SER A 572 -0.17 -21.56 -1.55
C SER A 572 0.16 -23.03 -1.30
N VAL A 573 0.73 -23.76 -2.27
CA VAL A 573 1.22 -25.13 -2.04
C VAL A 573 2.37 -25.13 -1.02
N LEU A 574 3.31 -24.20 -1.16
CA LEU A 574 4.45 -24.06 -0.25
C LEU A 574 3.99 -23.75 1.17
N TYR A 575 3.07 -22.78 1.32
CA TYR A 575 2.54 -22.39 2.63
C TYR A 575 1.67 -23.48 3.26
N GLY A 576 0.86 -24.22 2.48
CA GLY A 576 0.10 -25.36 3.02
C GLY A 576 1.02 -26.45 3.58
N ARG A 577 2.09 -26.79 2.85
CA ARG A 577 3.10 -27.75 3.34
C ARG A 577 3.78 -27.29 4.63
N LEU A 578 4.12 -26.00 4.70
CA LEU A 578 4.68 -25.39 5.91
C LEU A 578 3.72 -25.53 7.10
N LEU A 579 2.45 -25.18 6.93
CA LEU A 579 1.46 -25.29 8.01
C LEU A 579 1.33 -26.74 8.53
N ARG A 580 1.35 -27.72 7.64
CA ARG A 580 1.31 -29.14 8.02
C ARG A 580 2.57 -29.57 8.80
N GLU A 581 3.74 -29.08 8.41
CA GLU A 581 4.99 -29.29 9.15
C GLU A 581 4.92 -28.72 10.57
N LEU A 582 4.38 -27.50 10.73
CA LEU A 582 4.25 -26.84 12.02
C LEU A 582 3.34 -27.62 12.98
N VAL A 583 2.18 -28.07 12.50
CA VAL A 583 1.24 -28.86 13.32
C VAL A 583 1.89 -30.16 13.78
N ARG A 584 2.63 -30.85 12.90
CA ARG A 584 3.33 -32.10 13.24
C ARG A 584 4.40 -31.90 14.31
N ARG A 585 5.23 -30.86 14.19
CA ARG A 585 6.28 -30.55 15.19
C ARG A 585 5.69 -30.19 16.54
N ALA A 586 4.61 -29.40 16.55
CA ALA A 586 3.91 -29.02 17.77
C ALA A 586 3.26 -30.23 18.48
N HIS A 587 2.92 -31.29 17.74
CA HIS A 587 2.42 -32.55 18.32
C HIS A 587 3.55 -33.37 18.97
N VAL A 588 4.70 -33.53 18.29
CA VAL A 588 5.85 -34.32 18.80
C VAL A 588 6.42 -33.72 20.08
N GLY A 589 6.54 -32.39 20.18
CA GLY A 589 6.99 -31.72 21.41
C GLY A 589 6.10 -32.00 22.63
N SER A 590 4.78 -32.12 22.43
CA SER A 590 3.83 -32.43 23.49
C SER A 590 3.88 -33.89 23.96
N VAL A 591 4.19 -34.83 23.06
CA VAL A 591 4.32 -36.27 23.39
C VAL A 591 5.63 -36.57 24.13
N SER A 592 6.74 -35.96 23.72
CA SER A 592 8.03 -36.12 24.42
C SER A 592 8.02 -35.55 25.84
N GLN A 593 7.26 -34.48 26.09
CA GLN A 593 7.11 -33.93 27.45
C GLN A 593 6.31 -34.86 28.38
N LYS A 594 5.27 -35.54 27.88
CA LYS A 594 4.49 -36.50 28.67
C LYS A 594 5.27 -37.76 29.06
N HIS A 595 6.30 -38.14 28.30
CA HIS A 595 7.12 -39.31 28.61
C HIS A 595 8.20 -39.08 29.67
N ILE A 596 8.56 -37.82 29.97
CA ILE A 596 9.57 -37.49 30.99
C ILE A 596 8.95 -37.42 32.39
N GLU A 597 7.65 -37.15 32.50
CA GLU A 597 6.92 -37.09 33.80
C GLU A 597 6.37 -38.44 34.28
N SER A 598 6.52 -39.52 33.52
CA SER A 598 6.03 -40.86 33.89
C SER A 598 7.13 -41.80 34.40
N ALA A 599 8.09 -41.30 35.18
CA ALA A 599 8.99 -42.15 35.95
C ALA A 599 8.32 -42.52 37.30
N PRO A 600 8.24 -43.81 37.68
CA PRO A 600 7.57 -44.20 38.91
C PRO A 600 8.41 -43.78 40.11
N VAL A 601 7.86 -42.88 40.95
CA VAL A 601 8.42 -42.60 42.28
C VAL A 601 8.09 -43.80 43.17
N GLU A 602 9.11 -44.58 43.51
CA GLU A 602 9.02 -45.64 44.50
C GLU A 602 8.54 -45.07 45.84
N SER A 603 7.36 -45.54 46.27
CA SER A 603 6.78 -45.23 47.56
C SER A 603 7.55 -45.94 48.69
N LEU A 604 8.19 -45.15 49.56
CA LEU A 604 8.66 -45.62 50.86
C LEU A 604 7.46 -45.90 51.77
N GLN A 605 7.23 -47.17 52.02
CA GLN A 605 6.26 -47.69 52.98
C GLN A 605 6.60 -47.23 54.40
N SER A 606 5.59 -46.80 55.15
CA SER A 606 5.61 -46.85 56.62
C SER A 606 4.38 -47.61 57.10
N SER A 607 4.66 -48.73 57.74
CA SER A 607 3.70 -49.66 58.32
C SER A 607 3.09 -49.11 59.61
N SER A 608 1.78 -49.23 59.76
CA SER A 608 1.17 -49.65 61.04
C SER A 608 -0.26 -50.15 60.81
N THR A 609 -0.57 -51.24 61.49
CA THR A 609 -1.63 -52.21 61.26
C THR A 609 -2.88 -52.00 62.14
N LEU A 610 -3.99 -52.57 61.66
CA LEU A 610 -5.20 -53.07 62.37
C LEU A 610 -6.33 -52.09 62.71
N SER A 611 -7.44 -52.19 61.97
CA SER A 611 -8.66 -52.89 62.44
C SER A 611 -9.78 -52.81 61.38
N ASP A 612 -10.40 -53.95 61.11
CA ASP A 612 -11.66 -54.10 60.37
C ASP A 612 -12.80 -53.26 60.95
N TYR A 613 -13.68 -52.73 60.08
CA TYR A 613 -15.16 -52.81 60.16
C TYR A 613 -15.81 -52.23 58.88
N CYS A 614 -16.78 -52.95 58.33
CA CYS A 614 -17.59 -52.57 57.16
C CYS A 614 -18.54 -51.36 57.42
N PRO A 615 -18.93 -50.61 56.38
CA PRO A 615 -19.63 -49.32 56.49
C PRO A 615 -21.17 -49.42 56.48
N LEU A 616 -21.82 -48.45 57.13
CA LEU A 616 -23.24 -48.09 56.91
C LEU A 616 -23.31 -46.96 55.85
N PRO A 617 -24.29 -46.95 54.94
CA PRO A 617 -24.30 -46.04 53.80
C PRO A 617 -24.78 -44.65 54.21
N SER A 618 -23.88 -43.66 54.14
CA SER A 618 -24.26 -42.26 54.03
C SER A 618 -24.68 -41.98 52.58
N VAL A 619 -25.93 -41.55 52.41
CA VAL A 619 -26.49 -41.04 51.16
C VAL A 619 -25.60 -39.91 50.67
N THR A 620 -24.73 -40.23 49.72
CA THR A 620 -23.91 -39.26 48.99
C THR A 620 -24.57 -39.11 47.63
N GLN A 621 -24.99 -37.90 47.31
CA GLN A 621 -25.43 -37.53 45.96
C GLN A 621 -24.38 -38.03 44.95
N PRO A 622 -24.78 -38.47 43.75
CA PRO A 622 -23.82 -38.92 42.76
C PRO A 622 -22.83 -37.77 42.50
N PRO A 623 -21.52 -38.05 42.47
CA PRO A 623 -20.56 -37.08 41.99
C PRO A 623 -20.97 -36.74 40.55
N ILE A 624 -21.24 -35.47 40.29
CA ILE A 624 -21.39 -34.98 38.93
C ILE A 624 -20.05 -35.26 38.25
N ASP A 625 -20.09 -36.20 37.31
CA ASP A 625 -18.95 -36.66 36.54
C ASP A 625 -18.37 -35.45 35.75
N PRO A 626 -17.12 -35.03 35.99
CA PRO A 626 -16.54 -33.79 35.43
C PRO A 626 -16.11 -33.94 33.95
N SER A 627 -16.74 -34.84 33.20
CA SER A 627 -16.41 -35.22 31.82
C SER A 627 -17.18 -34.42 30.73
N THR A 628 -17.78 -33.28 31.06
CA THR A 628 -18.85 -32.67 30.23
C THR A 628 -18.60 -31.25 29.70
N LEU A 629 -17.35 -30.78 29.61
CA LEU A 629 -17.11 -29.50 28.93
C LEU A 629 -16.87 -29.68 27.42
N TRP A 630 -15.95 -30.55 26.97
CA TRP A 630 -15.63 -30.72 25.53
C TRP A 630 -15.19 -32.16 25.21
N PRO A 631 -16.12 -33.09 24.95
CA PRO A 631 -15.78 -34.48 24.62
C PRO A 631 -15.18 -34.67 23.21
N GLU A 632 -15.38 -33.69 22.31
CA GLU A 632 -15.09 -33.78 20.89
C GLU A 632 -14.35 -32.51 20.41
N THR A 633 -13.39 -32.67 19.48
CA THR A 633 -12.69 -31.54 18.85
C THR A 633 -13.70 -30.63 18.16
N LEU A 634 -13.68 -29.33 18.46
CA LEU A 634 -14.59 -28.40 17.78
C LEU A 634 -14.25 -28.28 16.30
N GLN A 635 -15.28 -28.36 15.47
CA GLN A 635 -15.19 -28.10 14.05
C GLN A 635 -15.35 -26.60 13.76
N PHE A 636 -14.29 -25.82 14.04
CA PHE A 636 -14.29 -24.36 13.81
C PHE A 636 -14.62 -23.98 12.36
N SER A 637 -14.27 -24.82 11.39
CA SER A 637 -14.58 -24.60 9.96
C SER A 637 -16.08 -24.52 9.66
N ALA A 638 -16.93 -25.15 10.48
CA ALA A 638 -18.39 -25.17 10.33
C ALA A 638 -19.11 -24.11 11.19
N MET A 639 -18.39 -23.40 12.05
CA MET A 639 -18.97 -22.41 12.96
C MET A 639 -19.16 -21.04 12.29
N SER A 640 -20.06 -20.23 12.83
CA SER A 640 -20.16 -18.79 12.54
C SER A 640 -19.15 -17.99 13.36
N ASP A 641 -18.92 -16.72 12.99
CA ASP A 641 -18.00 -15.83 13.71
C ASP A 641 -18.38 -15.68 15.19
N HIS A 642 -19.67 -15.50 15.48
CA HIS A 642 -20.17 -15.41 16.85
C HIS A 642 -19.95 -16.70 17.63
N GLN A 643 -20.14 -17.87 17.00
CA GLN A 643 -19.89 -19.16 17.64
C GLN A 643 -18.40 -19.37 17.97
N ILE A 644 -17.49 -18.94 17.10
CA ILE A 644 -16.04 -18.97 17.37
C ILE A 644 -15.69 -18.04 18.53
N ILE A 645 -16.19 -16.81 18.51
CA ILE A 645 -15.97 -15.82 19.58
C ILE A 645 -16.48 -16.37 20.92
N ASP A 646 -17.69 -16.92 20.96
CA ASP A 646 -18.27 -17.53 22.16
C ASP A 646 -17.45 -18.73 22.65
N ALA A 647 -17.01 -19.59 21.74
CA ALA A 647 -16.18 -20.75 22.08
C ALA A 647 -14.84 -20.33 22.69
N VAL A 648 -14.19 -19.32 22.11
CA VAL A 648 -12.93 -18.77 22.62
C VAL A 648 -13.13 -18.08 23.96
N ASN A 649 -14.16 -17.26 24.12
CA ASN A 649 -14.45 -16.56 25.38
C ASN A 649 -14.81 -17.53 26.51
N ARG A 650 -15.56 -18.60 26.23
CA ARG A 650 -15.86 -19.64 27.23
C ARG A 650 -14.60 -20.37 27.67
N ALA A 651 -13.71 -20.68 26.73
CA ALA A 651 -12.42 -21.23 27.06
C ALA A 651 -11.65 -20.25 27.95
N ASP A 652 -11.49 -18.99 27.52
CA ASP A 652 -10.77 -17.92 28.25
C ASP A 652 -11.28 -17.72 29.70
N SER A 653 -12.60 -17.67 29.88
CA SER A 653 -13.25 -17.52 31.19
C SER A 653 -13.05 -18.71 32.14
N ALA A 654 -12.83 -19.92 31.61
CA ALA A 654 -12.51 -21.11 32.40
C ALA A 654 -11.05 -21.14 32.89
N PHE A 655 -10.19 -20.25 32.37
CA PHE A 655 -8.76 -20.17 32.69
C PHE A 655 -8.39 -19.05 33.66
N GLY A 656 -9.35 -18.22 34.06
CA GLY A 656 -9.10 -17.07 34.92
C GLY A 656 -8.90 -17.46 36.39
N MET A 657 -7.72 -17.95 36.78
CA MET A 657 -7.23 -17.76 38.15
C MET A 657 -5.73 -18.03 38.42
N ASN A 658 -4.99 -18.77 37.59
CA ASN A 658 -3.56 -19.00 37.84
C ASN A 658 -2.76 -19.07 36.53
N ILE A 659 -2.03 -18.00 36.22
CA ILE A 659 -0.93 -18.05 35.24
C ILE A 659 0.26 -17.35 35.93
N PRO A 660 1.34 -18.08 36.27
CA PRO A 660 2.57 -17.46 36.76
C PRO A 660 3.17 -16.54 35.69
N ASP A 661 3.89 -15.51 36.12
CA ASP A 661 4.60 -14.54 35.29
C ASP A 661 5.66 -15.22 34.39
N VAL A 662 5.22 -15.87 33.31
CA VAL A 662 6.08 -16.18 32.17
C VAL A 662 6.16 -14.89 31.36
N PRO A 663 7.36 -14.38 31.04
CA PRO A 663 7.51 -13.20 30.20
C PRO A 663 6.81 -13.47 28.86
N LEU A 664 5.65 -12.82 28.66
CA LEU A 664 4.89 -12.91 27.41
C LEU A 664 5.73 -12.47 26.21
N ASP A 665 6.80 -11.70 26.47
CA ASP A 665 7.82 -11.29 25.50
C ASP A 665 8.61 -12.48 24.91
N ASP A 666 8.86 -13.57 25.64
CA ASP A 666 9.60 -14.73 25.12
C ASP A 666 8.72 -15.65 24.24
N LEU A 667 7.40 -15.69 24.50
CA LEU A 667 6.45 -16.50 23.71
C LEU A 667 5.93 -15.76 22.46
N MET A 668 6.01 -14.43 22.48
CA MET A 668 5.49 -13.53 21.45
C MET A 668 6.60 -12.72 20.76
N ASN A 669 7.89 -12.99 21.02
CA ASN A 669 8.97 -12.48 20.18
C ASN A 669 8.79 -13.13 18.81
N TRP A 670 8.41 -12.31 17.82
CA TRP A 670 8.21 -12.70 16.43
C TRP A 670 9.55 -13.00 15.72
N ASP A 671 10.50 -13.62 16.42
CA ASP A 671 11.84 -13.99 15.95
C ASP A 671 11.81 -15.20 14.98
N TRP A 672 10.60 -15.64 14.55
CA TRP A 672 10.45 -16.71 13.58
C TRP A 672 11.11 -16.38 12.23
N PHE A 673 11.21 -15.09 11.89
CA PHE A 673 11.90 -14.65 10.68
C PHE A 673 13.45 -14.66 10.81
N ASP A 674 14.01 -14.75 12.01
CA ASP A 674 15.48 -14.79 12.22
C ASP A 674 16.06 -16.22 12.24
N PHE A 675 15.24 -17.26 12.42
CA PHE A 675 15.71 -18.66 12.40
C PHE A 675 16.20 -19.16 11.04
N ALA A 676 16.01 -18.40 9.95
CA ALA A 676 16.55 -18.74 8.64
C ALA A 676 18.06 -18.43 8.48
N ASN A 677 18.68 -17.72 9.45
CA ASN A 677 20.10 -17.37 9.41
C ASN A 677 21.01 -18.29 10.25
N ALA A 678 20.47 -19.34 10.87
CA ALA A 678 21.24 -20.29 11.67
C ALA A 678 21.15 -21.72 11.10
N ALA A 679 21.63 -21.90 9.87
CA ALA A 679 21.95 -23.22 9.32
C ALA A 679 23.19 -23.13 8.42
N ASP A 680 24.31 -22.67 8.99
CA ASP A 680 25.63 -22.99 8.46
C ASP A 680 26.00 -24.37 9.02
N LEU A 681 25.46 -25.43 8.39
CA LEU A 681 25.95 -26.78 8.59
C LEU A 681 26.90 -27.09 7.44
N GLY A 682 28.19 -26.98 7.75
CA GLY A 682 29.28 -27.36 6.87
C GLY A 682 29.10 -28.78 6.35
N PHE A 683 29.19 -28.92 5.03
CA PHE A 683 29.55 -30.17 4.40
C PHE A 683 31.07 -30.18 4.25
N ASP A 684 31.73 -30.89 5.16
CA ASP A 684 33.07 -31.43 4.89
C ASP A 684 32.89 -32.77 4.13
N GLN A 685 33.54 -32.79 2.95
CA GLN A 685 33.83 -33.90 2.03
C GLN A 685 32.70 -34.56 1.23
#